data_AF-A0A6N2MH76-F1
#
_entry.id   AF-A0A6N2MH76-F1
#
_cell.length_a   1.000
_cell.length_b   1.000
_cell.length_c   1.000
_cell.angle_alpha   90.00
_cell.angle_beta   90.00
_cell.angle_gamma   90.00
#
_symmetry.space_group_name_H-M   'P 1'
#
loop_
_entity.id
_entity.type
_entity.pdbx_description
1 polymer ?
#
loop_
_entity_poly.entity_id
_entity_poly.type
_entity_poly.pdbx_seq_one_letter_code
_entity_poly.pdbx_strand_id
1 'polypeptide(L)'
;MGARLVERENTIFLTHPRCTSPFQDLMYDYIHVVMDNGLLQVTLSNPDGIVTGIRFSGIDNLLEVLNDESNRGYWDLVWNAAGSTGTTGIFDVIRGTSFKVIVETEEQVEVSFTRTWDSSQEGKLVPLNIDKRFVMLRGSSGFYSYAIYEHLKEWPGFNLGETRIAFKLRKDKFHYMVAADNRQRFMPLPDDRVPPRGQPLAYPEAVKLVKPVEPDFKGEVDDKYQYSIENKDNKVHGWICMDPAVGFWQITPSDEFRSGGPVKQNLTSHVGPTTLAMFLSAHYSGEDLVPKIGAGEAWKKVFGPVFMYFNSVMDGDDPLSLWEDAKSQMLIEVQSWPYEFPASEDYQKSDQRGNVSGRLFVLDRFVSDDYIPANGAHVGLALPGDVGSWQRECKDYQFWNRADEDGYFSINNVRTGDYNLYAWVPGVIGDYRYDVSVTVTSGCDIEMGDLVYQPPRDGPTLWEIGIPDRSAEEFYVPDPNPNYTNKLYVNHPDRFRQYGLWERYAELYPDGDLVYTVGVSDYRKDWFYAQVTRKKDDNTYQRTTWQIKFNLDEVDQNGTYKLRVALASATISELQVRINDPKAKPLFSSGLIGKDNSIARHGIHGLYWLYGIDVPGARLVEGDNAVFLTQPRSASPFQGIMYDYIRLEGPPPPSSSSPETSSFSCRPPFSLLLEACISLPWLDRVKPIAHERVMSIAANLA
;
A
#
# COMPACT_ATOMS: atom_id res chain seq x y z
N MET A 1 34.38 42.35 -8.33
CA MET A 1 33.74 42.94 -7.13
C MET A 1 33.01 41.80 -6.43
N GLY A 2 33.51 41.39 -5.27
CA GLY A 2 32.93 40.27 -4.52
C GLY A 2 31.66 40.69 -3.81
N ALA A 3 30.65 39.82 -3.85
CA ALA A 3 29.51 39.87 -2.96
C ALA A 3 29.51 38.55 -2.17
N ARG A 4 29.82 38.68 -0.87
CA ARG A 4 29.68 37.62 0.13
C ARG A 4 28.20 37.35 0.34
N LEU A 5 27.76 36.13 0.04
CA LEU A 5 26.54 35.57 0.61
C LEU A 5 26.86 35.17 2.05
N VAL A 6 26.21 35.84 2.99
CA VAL A 6 26.19 35.47 4.41
C VAL A 6 25.02 34.48 4.54
N GLU A 7 25.34 33.20 4.63
CA GLU A 7 24.40 32.19 5.13
C GLU A 7 24.07 32.55 6.58
N ARG A 8 22.81 32.85 6.85
CA ARG A 8 22.27 32.84 8.21
C ARG A 8 21.74 31.44 8.46
N GLU A 9 22.52 30.64 9.16
CA GLU A 9 22.02 29.48 9.91
C GLU A 9 21.01 29.98 10.94
N ASN A 10 19.72 29.83 10.65
CA ASN A 10 18.66 29.88 11.65
C ASN A 10 18.26 28.43 11.98
N THR A 11 19.19 27.70 12.59
CA THR A 11 18.88 26.44 13.28
C THR A 11 18.22 26.81 14.60
N ILE A 12 16.89 26.95 14.60
CA ILE A 12 16.12 27.00 15.84
C ILE A 12 16.12 25.58 16.40
N PHE A 13 17.10 25.27 17.24
CA PHE A 13 16.95 24.19 18.19
C PHE A 13 15.81 24.61 19.13
N LEU A 14 14.62 24.04 18.95
CA LEU A 14 13.64 23.95 20.03
C LEU A 14 14.26 23.02 21.08
N THR A 15 15.11 23.60 21.93
CA THR A 15 15.59 22.96 23.14
C THR A 15 14.37 22.75 24.02
N HIS A 16 13.76 21.58 23.90
CA HIS A 16 12.90 21.06 24.94
C HIS A 16 13.71 21.09 26.24
N PRO A 17 13.17 21.65 27.34
CA PRO A 17 13.84 21.51 28.62
C PRO A 17 14.05 20.01 28.83
N ARG A 18 15.30 19.58 29.07
CA ARG A 18 15.59 18.22 29.51
C ARG A 18 14.82 18.02 30.80
N CYS A 19 13.65 17.42 30.69
CA CYS A 19 12.83 17.09 31.83
C CYS A 19 13.58 15.98 32.58
N THR A 20 14.22 16.35 33.69
CA THR A 20 14.87 15.41 34.60
C THR A 20 13.82 14.64 35.43
N SER A 21 12.68 14.32 34.84
CA SER A 21 11.70 13.45 35.49
C SER A 21 12.31 12.04 35.58
N PRO A 22 12.34 11.42 36.77
CA PRO A 22 12.56 9.98 36.85
C PRO A 22 11.44 9.27 36.07
N PHE A 23 11.78 8.17 35.39
CA PHE A 23 10.78 7.24 34.85
C PHE A 23 9.93 6.76 36.03
N GLN A 24 8.63 7.05 36.01
CA GLN A 24 7.94 7.31 37.26
C GLN A 24 7.15 6.14 37.83
N ASP A 25 6.87 5.06 37.09
CA ASP A 25 6.60 3.69 37.57
C ASP A 25 5.86 2.85 36.51
N LEU A 26 6.10 1.53 36.46
CA LEU A 26 5.16 0.55 35.90
C LEU A 26 4.28 0.06 37.05
N MET A 27 2.98 0.38 37.01
CA MET A 27 2.04 -0.08 38.03
C MET A 27 1.09 -1.10 37.43
N TYR A 28 0.88 -2.23 38.08
CA TYR A 28 -0.13 -3.19 37.65
C TYR A 28 -0.82 -3.84 38.83
N ASP A 29 -2.13 -4.07 38.67
CA ASP A 29 -2.96 -4.79 39.61
C ASP A 29 -3.74 -5.89 38.89
N TYR A 30 -4.79 -6.42 39.54
CA TYR A 30 -5.62 -7.48 38.97
C TYR A 30 -6.42 -7.06 37.72
N ILE A 31 -6.63 -5.76 37.49
CA ILE A 31 -7.54 -5.25 36.45
C ILE A 31 -6.84 -4.36 35.42
N HIS A 32 -5.74 -3.70 35.78
CA HIS A 32 -5.04 -2.76 34.91
C HIS A 32 -3.50 -2.88 34.98
N VAL A 33 -2.87 -2.46 33.89
CA VAL A 33 -1.43 -2.19 33.75
C VAL A 33 -1.29 -0.75 33.30
N VAL A 34 -0.51 0.04 34.01
CA VAL A 34 -0.31 1.47 33.79
C VAL A 34 1.16 1.71 33.49
N MET A 35 1.44 2.19 32.28
CA MET A 35 2.77 2.66 31.88
C MET A 35 2.82 4.18 32.02
N ASP A 36 3.81 4.69 32.75
CA ASP A 36 3.99 6.12 33.00
C ASP A 36 5.46 6.54 32.84
N ASN A 37 5.72 7.47 31.92
CA ASN A 37 7.06 8.00 31.69
C ASN A 37 7.25 9.45 32.18
N GLY A 38 6.30 9.96 32.97
CA GLY A 38 6.28 11.34 33.48
C GLY A 38 5.78 12.39 32.48
N LEU A 39 5.59 12.05 31.20
CA LEU A 39 5.01 12.93 30.18
C LEU A 39 3.55 12.54 29.88
N LEU A 40 3.31 11.23 29.77
CA LEU A 40 1.98 10.66 29.58
C LEU A 40 1.82 9.37 30.38
N GLN A 41 0.56 8.99 30.55
CA GLN A 41 0.19 7.72 31.17
C GLN A 41 -0.73 6.93 30.22
N VAL A 42 -0.44 5.64 30.05
CA VAL A 42 -1.24 4.72 29.25
C VAL A 42 -1.74 3.60 30.14
N THR A 43 -3.06 3.43 30.19
CA THR A 43 -3.73 2.38 30.96
C THR A 43 -4.20 1.28 30.03
N LEU A 44 -3.78 0.05 30.33
CA LEU A 44 -4.13 -1.17 29.62
C LEU A 44 -4.96 -2.08 30.55
N SER A 45 -5.95 -2.79 30.02
CA SER A 45 -6.66 -3.81 30.79
C SER A 45 -5.80 -5.06 31.01
N ASN A 46 -5.92 -5.71 32.16
CA ASN A 46 -5.20 -6.93 32.51
C ASN A 46 -6.16 -8.13 32.61
N PRO A 47 -5.93 -9.25 31.89
CA PRO A 47 -4.86 -9.53 30.92
C PRO A 47 -5.23 -9.22 29.47
N ASP A 48 -6.35 -8.55 29.22
CA ASP A 48 -6.89 -8.36 27.87
C ASP A 48 -5.98 -7.51 26.96
N GLY A 49 -5.21 -6.56 27.52
CA GLY A 49 -4.33 -5.66 26.78
C GLY A 49 -5.09 -4.71 25.85
N ILE A 50 -6.23 -4.19 26.31
CA ILE A 50 -6.98 -3.11 25.65
C ILE A 50 -6.49 -1.79 26.21
N VAL A 51 -6.29 -0.78 25.36
CA VAL A 51 -5.98 0.58 25.81
C VAL A 51 -7.27 1.23 26.32
N THR A 52 -7.42 1.29 27.64
CA THR A 52 -8.62 1.78 28.31
C THR A 52 -8.54 3.28 28.61
N GLY A 53 -7.32 3.83 28.71
CA GLY A 53 -7.12 5.26 28.86
C GLY A 53 -5.73 5.76 28.46
N ILE A 54 -5.69 7.02 28.03
CA ILE A 54 -4.45 7.76 27.75
C ILE A 54 -4.61 9.13 28.42
N ARG A 55 -3.77 9.43 29.40
CA ARG A 55 -3.76 10.73 30.08
C ARG A 55 -2.60 11.56 29.58
N PHE A 56 -2.89 12.76 29.09
CA PHE A 56 -1.88 13.64 28.51
C PHE A 56 -2.30 15.12 28.59
N SER A 57 -1.34 16.00 28.87
CA SER A 57 -1.49 17.48 28.82
C SER A 57 -2.77 18.01 29.48
N GLY A 58 -3.07 17.53 30.69
CA GLY A 58 -4.23 17.97 31.48
C GLY A 58 -5.57 17.33 31.11
N ILE A 59 -5.65 16.53 30.04
CA ILE A 59 -6.82 15.71 29.72
C ILE A 59 -6.70 14.38 30.46
N ASP A 60 -7.75 14.03 31.21
CA ASP A 60 -7.85 12.83 32.05
C ASP A 60 -7.83 11.53 31.23
N ASN A 61 -8.54 11.53 30.09
CA ASN A 61 -8.49 10.45 29.11
C ASN A 61 -8.75 11.01 27.71
N LEU A 62 -7.85 10.77 26.76
CA LEU A 62 -8.03 11.15 25.35
C LEU A 62 -9.08 10.28 24.64
N LEU A 63 -9.36 9.08 25.16
CA LEU A 63 -10.25 8.10 24.56
C LEU A 63 -11.72 8.28 25.01
N GLU A 64 -12.67 7.86 24.16
CA GLU A 64 -14.10 8.02 24.39
C GLU A 64 -14.57 7.28 25.65
N VAL A 65 -14.70 8.02 26.76
CA VAL A 65 -14.99 7.48 28.08
C VAL A 65 -16.40 6.89 28.20
N LEU A 66 -17.33 7.31 27.33
CA LEU A 66 -18.68 6.75 27.29
C LEU A 66 -18.75 5.38 26.59
N ASN A 67 -17.70 4.98 25.87
CA ASN A 67 -17.58 3.63 25.36
C ASN A 67 -17.17 2.66 26.47
N ASP A 68 -17.61 1.41 26.34
CA ASP A 68 -17.00 0.28 27.04
C ASP A 68 -15.48 0.30 26.82
N GLU A 69 -14.71 -0.09 27.83
CA GLU A 69 -13.24 -0.02 27.77
C GLU A 69 -12.69 -0.78 26.56
N SER A 70 -13.30 -1.92 26.20
CA SER A 70 -12.93 -2.71 25.03
C SER A 70 -13.23 -2.08 23.67
N ASN A 71 -13.93 -0.95 23.65
CA ASN A 71 -14.23 -0.16 22.45
C ASN A 71 -13.62 1.26 22.52
N ARG A 72 -12.47 1.40 23.18
CA ARG A 72 -11.69 2.64 23.23
C ARG A 72 -10.47 2.57 22.32
N GLY A 73 -9.39 1.91 22.76
CA GLY A 73 -8.21 1.62 21.94
C GLY A 73 -7.95 0.12 21.90
N TYR A 74 -8.00 -0.49 20.72
CA TYR A 74 -7.89 -1.94 20.59
C TYR A 74 -7.25 -2.38 19.29
N TRP A 75 -6.67 -3.58 19.33
CA TRP A 75 -6.33 -4.35 18.15
C TRP A 75 -7.53 -5.20 17.73
N ASP A 76 -7.85 -5.21 16.44
CA ASP A 76 -8.87 -6.07 15.87
C ASP A 76 -8.37 -6.82 14.64
N LEU A 77 -9.09 -7.91 14.33
CA LEU A 77 -8.98 -8.61 13.07
C LEU A 77 -10.36 -9.05 12.57
N VAL A 78 -10.45 -9.26 11.27
CA VAL A 78 -11.60 -9.90 10.61
C VAL A 78 -11.10 -11.16 9.94
N TRP A 79 -11.68 -12.31 10.26
CA TRP A 79 -11.23 -13.59 9.73
C TRP A 79 -12.37 -14.53 9.34
N ASN A 80 -12.07 -15.53 8.53
CA ASN A 80 -13.00 -16.60 8.15
C ASN A 80 -12.31 -17.96 8.16
N ALA A 81 -13.10 -19.03 8.24
CA ALA A 81 -12.62 -20.38 7.98
C ALA A 81 -12.02 -20.48 6.57
N ALA A 82 -11.01 -21.34 6.40
CA ALA A 82 -10.45 -21.63 5.09
C ALA A 82 -11.54 -22.11 4.11
N GLY A 83 -11.43 -21.67 2.86
CA GLY A 83 -12.38 -22.00 1.79
C GLY A 83 -13.62 -21.08 1.73
N SER A 84 -13.85 -20.21 2.72
CA SER A 84 -14.85 -19.15 2.60
C SER A 84 -14.50 -18.17 1.47
N THR A 85 -15.52 -17.72 0.74
CA THR A 85 -15.41 -16.66 -0.27
C THR A 85 -15.81 -15.30 0.31
N GLY A 86 -15.39 -14.22 -0.33
CA GLY A 86 -15.64 -12.84 0.12
C GLY A 86 -14.58 -12.30 1.08
N THR A 87 -14.84 -11.07 1.52
CA THR A 87 -13.93 -10.29 2.39
C THR A 87 -14.53 -10.01 3.77
N THR A 88 -15.80 -10.35 3.98
CA THR A 88 -16.51 -10.21 5.27
C THR A 88 -16.26 -11.43 6.13
N GLY A 89 -16.18 -11.27 7.46
CA GLY A 89 -16.00 -12.41 8.35
C GLY A 89 -16.29 -12.12 9.81
N ILE A 90 -15.75 -12.97 10.69
CA ILE A 90 -15.85 -12.84 12.14
C ILE A 90 -14.96 -11.69 12.57
N PHE A 91 -15.58 -10.64 13.12
CA PHE A 91 -14.88 -9.54 13.78
C PHE A 91 -14.45 -9.98 15.19
N ASP A 92 -13.17 -9.82 15.48
CA ASP A 92 -12.55 -10.26 16.73
C ASP A 92 -11.68 -9.13 17.30
N VAL A 93 -12.13 -8.57 18.43
CA VAL A 93 -11.29 -7.70 19.25
C VAL A 93 -10.32 -8.58 20.02
N ILE A 94 -9.03 -8.42 19.74
CA ILE A 94 -7.99 -9.28 20.28
C ILE A 94 -7.85 -9.00 21.78
N ARG A 95 -8.30 -9.94 22.61
CA ARG A 95 -8.14 -9.93 24.07
C ARG A 95 -7.09 -10.96 24.49
N GLY A 96 -6.04 -10.49 25.16
CA GLY A 96 -5.04 -11.37 25.78
C GLY A 96 -5.66 -12.22 26.89
N THR A 97 -5.07 -13.38 27.12
CA THR A 97 -5.39 -14.26 28.26
C THR A 97 -4.24 -14.31 29.28
N SER A 98 -3.09 -13.72 28.95
CA SER A 98 -1.94 -13.59 29.83
C SER A 98 -1.22 -12.27 29.61
N PHE A 99 -0.77 -11.66 30.69
CA PHE A 99 0.07 -10.45 30.72
C PHE A 99 1.47 -10.81 31.21
N LYS A 100 2.50 -10.17 30.62
CA LYS A 100 3.90 -10.25 31.07
C LYS A 100 4.59 -8.89 30.91
N VAL A 101 5.44 -8.56 31.88
CA VAL A 101 6.47 -7.54 31.73
C VAL A 101 7.67 -8.18 31.05
N ILE A 102 8.15 -7.57 29.97
CA ILE A 102 9.23 -8.11 29.12
C ILE A 102 10.52 -7.35 29.39
N VAL A 103 10.43 -6.02 29.40
CA VAL A 103 11.51 -5.11 29.75
C VAL A 103 10.97 -4.10 30.76
N GLU A 104 11.73 -3.87 31.82
CA GLU A 104 11.47 -2.82 32.80
C GLU A 104 12.80 -2.24 33.25
N THR A 105 13.11 -1.05 32.75
CA THR A 105 14.35 -0.31 33.03
C THR A 105 14.02 1.17 33.15
N GLU A 106 14.98 1.98 33.61
CA GLU A 106 14.80 3.45 33.68
C GLU A 106 14.53 4.10 32.31
N GLU A 107 14.91 3.46 31.21
CA GLU A 107 14.81 4.03 29.86
C GLU A 107 13.63 3.46 29.06
N GLN A 108 13.11 2.29 29.44
CA GLN A 108 12.13 1.54 28.66
C GLN A 108 11.27 0.63 29.54
N VAL A 109 9.97 0.59 29.22
CA VAL A 109 9.07 -0.50 29.57
C VAL A 109 8.54 -1.16 28.29
N GLU A 110 8.58 -2.48 28.25
CA GLU A 110 7.87 -3.29 27.25
C GLU A 110 6.98 -4.32 27.97
N VAL A 111 5.71 -4.37 27.57
CA VAL A 111 4.72 -5.32 28.08
C VAL A 111 4.09 -6.15 26.97
N SER A 112 3.69 -7.37 27.31
CA SER A 112 3.11 -8.37 26.42
C SER A 112 1.74 -8.83 26.90
N PHE A 113 0.82 -8.97 25.96
CA PHE A 113 -0.50 -9.53 26.17
C PHE A 113 -0.75 -10.62 25.13
N THR A 114 -0.70 -11.88 25.57
CA THR A 114 -0.75 -13.04 24.68
C THR A 114 -2.11 -13.72 24.69
N ARG A 115 -2.57 -14.19 23.54
CA ARG A 115 -3.70 -15.12 23.39
C ARG A 115 -3.23 -16.33 22.58
N THR A 116 -3.23 -17.51 23.19
CA THR A 116 -2.91 -18.77 22.52
C THR A 116 -4.15 -19.46 21.99
N TRP A 117 -3.98 -20.24 20.92
CA TRP A 117 -5.07 -21.03 20.33
C TRP A 117 -4.94 -22.52 20.63
N ASP A 118 -6.08 -23.19 20.82
CA ASP A 118 -6.20 -24.64 20.88
C ASP A 118 -7.53 -25.11 20.25
N SER A 119 -7.67 -26.42 20.03
CA SER A 119 -8.82 -27.00 19.32
C SER A 119 -10.19 -26.77 20.00
N SER A 120 -10.24 -26.42 21.29
CA SER A 120 -11.50 -26.07 21.97
C SER A 120 -12.08 -24.72 21.51
N GLN A 121 -11.25 -23.90 20.87
CA GLN A 121 -11.57 -22.56 20.36
C GLN A 121 -11.92 -22.55 18.87
N GLU A 122 -11.90 -23.72 18.20
CA GLU A 122 -12.22 -23.85 16.78
C GLU A 122 -13.59 -23.24 16.44
N GLY A 123 -13.63 -22.45 15.37
CA GLY A 123 -14.81 -21.73 14.91
C GLY A 123 -15.20 -20.51 15.76
N LYS A 124 -14.55 -20.28 16.91
CA LYS A 124 -14.82 -19.12 17.80
C LYS A 124 -13.73 -18.06 17.68
N LEU A 125 -12.48 -18.48 17.65
CA LEU A 125 -11.31 -17.63 17.53
C LEU A 125 -10.47 -18.05 16.34
N VAL A 126 -9.78 -17.07 15.76
CA VAL A 126 -8.82 -17.33 14.68
C VAL A 126 -7.74 -18.30 15.17
N PRO A 127 -7.32 -19.30 14.37
CA PRO A 127 -6.24 -20.23 14.70
C PRO A 127 -4.85 -19.56 14.77
N LEU A 128 -4.66 -18.63 15.68
CA LEU A 128 -3.41 -17.88 15.85
C LEU A 128 -3.01 -17.79 17.32
N ASN A 129 -1.73 -18.04 17.59
CA ASN A 129 -1.06 -17.42 18.71
C ASN A 129 -0.87 -15.94 18.37
N ILE A 130 -1.30 -15.07 19.27
CA ILE A 130 -1.16 -13.62 19.12
C ILE A 130 -0.45 -13.07 20.34
N ASP A 131 0.60 -12.29 20.13
CA ASP A 131 1.32 -11.56 21.15
C ASP A 131 1.30 -10.07 20.82
N LYS A 132 0.47 -9.30 21.54
CA LYS A 132 0.41 -7.84 21.42
C LYS A 132 1.43 -7.22 22.36
N ARG A 133 2.22 -6.30 21.84
CA ARG A 133 3.29 -5.63 22.57
C ARG A 133 3.01 -4.13 22.63
N PHE A 134 3.32 -3.54 23.77
CA PHE A 134 3.33 -2.10 23.97
C PHE A 134 4.68 -1.70 24.55
N VAL A 135 5.28 -0.65 24.00
CA VAL A 135 6.56 -0.11 24.47
C VAL A 135 6.39 1.35 24.82
N MET A 136 6.88 1.76 25.99
CA MET A 136 6.97 3.15 26.39
C MET A 136 8.43 3.47 26.71
N LEU A 137 8.94 4.54 26.10
CA LEU A 137 10.31 5.00 26.30
C LEU A 137 10.33 6.24 27.18
N ARG A 138 11.39 6.39 27.96
CA ARG A 138 11.65 7.61 28.73
C ARG A 138 11.77 8.81 27.79
N GLY A 139 11.14 9.92 28.17
CA GLY A 139 11.25 11.18 27.43
C GLY A 139 10.54 11.20 26.08
N SER A 140 9.84 10.14 25.68
CA SER A 140 9.02 10.11 24.47
C SER A 140 7.59 10.57 24.75
N SER A 141 7.05 11.45 23.92
CA SER A 141 5.65 11.90 24.03
C SER A 141 4.70 10.96 23.29
N GLY A 142 4.79 9.67 23.59
CA GLY A 142 3.99 8.64 22.96
C GLY A 142 4.32 7.24 23.43
N PHE A 143 3.71 6.25 22.79
CA PHE A 143 4.02 4.84 22.98
C PHE A 143 3.95 4.08 21.66
N TYR A 144 4.66 2.96 21.59
CA TYR A 144 4.70 2.09 20.42
C TYR A 144 3.81 0.87 20.64
N SER A 145 3.27 0.32 19.56
CA SER A 145 2.62 -0.98 19.58
C SER A 145 2.97 -1.80 18.35
N TYR A 146 3.17 -3.10 18.57
CA TYR A 146 3.36 -4.10 17.53
C TYR A 146 2.74 -5.42 17.96
N ALA A 147 2.56 -6.35 17.03
CA ALA A 147 2.05 -7.68 17.35
C ALA A 147 2.76 -8.77 16.54
N ILE A 148 2.89 -9.95 17.14
CA ILE A 148 3.41 -11.16 16.50
C ILE A 148 2.25 -12.14 16.36
N TYR A 149 1.95 -12.53 15.12
CA TYR A 149 0.96 -13.56 14.82
C TYR A 149 1.69 -14.83 14.38
N GLU A 150 1.29 -15.97 14.94
CA GLU A 150 1.87 -17.28 14.64
C GLU A 150 0.76 -18.32 14.45
N HIS A 151 0.78 -18.99 13.30
CA HIS A 151 -0.04 -20.13 12.96
C HIS A 151 0.84 -21.38 12.93
N LEU A 152 0.49 -22.39 13.72
CA LEU A 152 1.19 -23.67 13.75
C LEU A 152 0.66 -24.61 12.66
N LYS A 153 1.54 -25.47 12.17
CA LYS A 153 1.27 -26.37 11.03
C LYS A 153 0.06 -27.28 11.27
N GLU A 154 -0.15 -27.68 12.50
CA GLU A 154 -1.18 -28.63 12.92
C GLU A 154 -2.58 -28.00 12.98
N TRP A 155 -2.69 -26.69 12.84
CA TRP A 155 -3.94 -25.97 13.03
C TRP A 155 -4.78 -25.83 11.75
N PRO A 156 -6.10 -25.64 11.88
CA PRO A 156 -6.98 -25.37 10.75
C PRO A 156 -6.59 -24.08 10.03
N GLY A 157 -6.64 -24.12 8.70
CA GLY A 157 -6.42 -22.92 7.90
C GLY A 157 -7.51 -21.86 8.08
N PHE A 158 -7.18 -20.61 7.75
CA PHE A 158 -8.07 -19.46 7.84
C PHE A 158 -7.74 -18.39 6.80
N ASN A 159 -8.68 -17.47 6.60
CA ASN A 159 -8.51 -16.27 5.77
C ASN A 159 -8.49 -15.03 6.67
N LEU A 160 -7.51 -14.13 6.53
CA LEU A 160 -7.39 -12.89 7.30
C LEU A 160 -7.82 -11.68 6.45
N GLY A 161 -9.07 -11.26 6.59
CA GLY A 161 -9.62 -10.16 5.77
C GLY A 161 -9.11 -8.76 6.16
N GLU A 162 -8.81 -8.57 7.45
CA GLU A 162 -8.36 -7.29 8.00
C GLU A 162 -7.60 -7.52 9.31
N THR A 163 -6.60 -6.69 9.60
CA THR A 163 -6.08 -6.49 10.96
C THR A 163 -5.51 -5.09 11.12
N ARG A 164 -5.77 -4.47 12.28
CA ARG A 164 -5.47 -3.06 12.56
C ARG A 164 -5.46 -2.75 14.06
N ILE A 165 -5.07 -1.52 14.37
CA ILE A 165 -5.38 -0.86 15.64
C ILE A 165 -6.41 0.23 15.38
N ALA A 166 -7.39 0.37 16.28
CA ALA A 166 -8.35 1.45 16.25
C ALA A 166 -8.35 2.21 17.59
N PHE A 167 -8.31 3.53 17.52
CA PHE A 167 -8.52 4.42 18.66
C PHE A 167 -9.79 5.25 18.45
N LYS A 168 -10.70 5.18 19.41
CA LYS A 168 -11.91 6.00 19.51
C LYS A 168 -11.62 7.14 20.48
N LEU A 169 -11.40 8.33 19.94
CA LEU A 169 -11.12 9.52 20.73
C LEU A 169 -12.42 10.13 21.27
N ARG A 170 -12.29 10.98 22.29
CA ARG A 170 -13.43 11.71 22.85
C ARG A 170 -14.10 12.61 21.81
N LYS A 171 -15.37 12.30 21.50
CA LYS A 171 -16.15 13.09 20.53
C LYS A 171 -16.46 14.51 20.99
N ASP A 172 -16.35 14.80 22.29
CA ASP A 172 -16.54 16.14 22.86
C ASP A 172 -15.26 17.00 22.85
N LYS A 173 -14.12 16.40 22.47
CA LYS A 173 -12.81 17.05 22.49
C LYS A 173 -12.19 17.15 21.10
N PHE A 174 -12.15 16.05 20.36
CA PHE A 174 -11.44 15.96 19.09
C PHE A 174 -12.38 16.20 17.92
N HIS A 175 -12.33 17.41 17.35
CA HIS A 175 -13.26 17.84 16.29
C HIS A 175 -12.56 18.12 14.96
N TYR A 176 -11.24 18.24 14.93
CA TYR A 176 -10.48 18.58 13.73
C TYR A 176 -9.61 17.41 13.31
N MET A 177 -9.85 16.88 12.11
CA MET A 177 -9.12 15.74 11.56
C MET A 177 -8.06 16.23 10.59
N VAL A 178 -6.89 15.59 10.62
CA VAL A 178 -5.79 15.85 9.67
C VAL A 178 -5.35 14.51 9.08
N ALA A 179 -5.49 14.39 7.76
CA ALA A 179 -5.06 13.23 6.98
C ALA A 179 -3.88 13.58 6.07
N ALA A 180 -3.84 14.80 5.54
CA ALA A 180 -2.72 15.36 4.78
C ALA A 180 -2.77 16.89 4.83
N ASP A 181 -1.71 17.57 4.35
CA ASP A 181 -1.63 19.04 4.30
C ASP A 181 -2.87 19.69 3.63
N ASN A 182 -3.35 19.07 2.54
CA ASN A 182 -4.53 19.50 1.80
C ASN A 182 -5.84 18.82 2.24
N ARG A 183 -5.78 17.84 3.16
CA ARG A 183 -6.94 17.07 3.65
C ARG A 183 -7.03 17.14 5.16
N GLN A 184 -7.49 18.28 5.64
CA GLN A 184 -7.74 18.57 7.04
C GLN A 184 -8.97 19.47 7.20
N ARG A 185 -9.78 19.23 8.23
CA ARG A 185 -11.02 20.00 8.48
C ARG A 185 -11.60 19.72 9.86
N PHE A 186 -12.50 20.61 10.29
CA PHE A 186 -13.53 20.23 11.25
C PHE A 186 -14.44 19.13 10.67
N MET A 187 -14.74 18.15 11.51
CA MET A 187 -15.52 16.97 11.14
C MET A 187 -16.90 17.02 11.81
N PRO A 188 -17.94 16.47 11.16
CA PRO A 188 -19.24 16.29 11.82
C PRO A 188 -19.13 15.29 12.98
N LEU A 189 -20.10 15.32 13.89
CA LEU A 189 -20.14 14.40 15.02
C LEU A 189 -20.65 13.02 14.57
N PRO A 190 -20.29 11.93 15.27
CA PRO A 190 -20.87 10.61 14.98
C PRO A 190 -22.41 10.61 15.08
N ASP A 191 -22.98 11.42 15.97
CA ASP A 191 -24.43 11.55 16.15
C ASP A 191 -25.11 12.20 14.92
N ASP A 192 -24.38 12.99 14.12
CA ASP A 192 -24.89 13.61 12.90
C ASP A 192 -25.11 12.59 11.78
N ARG A 193 -24.48 11.42 11.88
CA ARG A 193 -24.66 10.31 10.94
C ARG A 193 -25.90 9.45 11.24
N VAL A 194 -26.55 9.63 12.39
CA VAL A 194 -27.70 8.79 12.83
C VAL A 194 -29.03 9.48 12.51
N PRO A 195 -30.07 8.77 12.04
CA PRO A 195 -31.40 9.35 11.84
C PRO A 195 -31.97 9.97 13.14
N PRO A 196 -32.65 11.14 13.09
CA PRO A 196 -33.06 11.87 11.88
C PRO A 196 -32.01 12.89 11.38
N ARG A 197 -30.81 12.94 11.97
CA ARG A 197 -29.75 13.89 11.58
C ARG A 197 -29.00 13.44 10.33
N GLY A 198 -28.81 12.14 10.17
CA GLY A 198 -28.18 11.52 9.02
C GLY A 198 -29.13 10.66 8.21
N GLN A 199 -28.85 10.52 6.92
CA GLN A 199 -29.54 9.62 6.01
C GLN A 199 -28.51 8.75 5.26
N PRO A 200 -28.45 7.43 5.52
CA PRO A 200 -27.65 6.51 4.72
C PRO A 200 -28.05 6.59 3.24
N LEU A 201 -27.05 6.48 2.36
CA LEU A 201 -27.23 6.54 0.91
C LEU A 201 -27.11 5.13 0.30
N ALA A 202 -26.38 4.96 -0.80
CA ALA A 202 -26.31 3.68 -1.53
C ALA A 202 -25.69 2.53 -0.71
N TYR A 203 -24.94 2.85 0.33
CA TYR A 203 -24.30 1.91 1.26
C TYR A 203 -24.12 2.59 2.63
N PRO A 204 -24.02 1.84 3.74
CA PRO A 204 -24.13 2.38 5.10
C PRO A 204 -22.99 3.33 5.49
N GLU A 205 -21.82 3.22 4.86
CA GLU A 205 -20.69 4.11 5.11
C GLU A 205 -20.92 5.54 4.57
N ALA A 206 -21.69 5.71 3.49
CA ALA A 206 -22.01 7.02 2.94
C ALA A 206 -23.29 7.58 3.55
N VAL A 207 -23.16 8.69 4.29
CA VAL A 207 -24.29 9.31 5.00
C VAL A 207 -24.40 10.77 4.63
N LYS A 208 -25.59 11.16 4.15
CA LYS A 208 -25.94 12.57 3.97
C LYS A 208 -26.29 13.20 5.31
N LEU A 209 -25.69 14.35 5.60
CA LEU A 209 -25.94 15.12 6.81
C LEU A 209 -27.17 16.03 6.62
N VAL A 210 -28.31 15.61 7.15
CA VAL A 210 -29.62 16.29 6.98
C VAL A 210 -29.80 17.43 7.97
N LYS A 211 -29.50 17.17 9.25
CA LYS A 211 -29.61 18.13 10.34
C LYS A 211 -28.43 17.98 11.31
N PRO A 212 -27.19 18.24 10.85
CA PRO A 212 -26.02 18.16 11.71
C PRO A 212 -26.09 19.19 12.85
N VAL A 213 -25.31 18.96 13.91
CA VAL A 213 -25.15 19.91 15.02
C VAL A 213 -24.55 21.22 14.53
N GLU A 214 -23.49 21.14 13.73
CA GLU A 214 -22.88 22.28 13.04
C GLU A 214 -23.59 22.52 11.70
N PRO A 215 -24.35 23.62 11.52
CA PRO A 215 -25.13 23.86 10.30
C PRO A 215 -24.31 23.89 9.01
N ASP A 216 -23.01 24.23 9.08
CA ASP A 216 -22.16 24.30 7.91
C ASP A 216 -21.96 22.94 7.22
N PHE A 217 -22.11 21.81 7.91
CA PHE A 217 -22.02 20.49 7.29
C PHE A 217 -23.31 20.03 6.61
N LYS A 218 -24.39 20.82 6.70
CA LYS A 218 -25.70 20.42 6.17
C LYS A 218 -25.63 20.19 4.66
N GLY A 219 -26.11 19.03 4.24
CA GLY A 219 -26.17 18.61 2.85
C GLY A 219 -24.92 17.86 2.37
N GLU A 220 -23.80 17.93 3.09
CA GLU A 220 -22.60 17.16 2.76
C GLU A 220 -22.84 15.66 2.93
N VAL A 221 -22.09 14.85 2.17
CA VAL A 221 -21.95 13.42 2.41
C VAL A 221 -20.65 13.16 3.14
N ASP A 222 -20.74 12.43 4.23
CA ASP A 222 -19.58 11.91 4.96
C ASP A 222 -19.46 10.40 4.75
N ASP A 223 -18.26 9.98 4.36
CA ASP A 223 -17.88 8.59 4.15
C ASP A 223 -16.41 8.40 4.52
N LYS A 224 -16.12 7.40 5.35
CA LYS A 224 -14.76 7.09 5.83
C LYS A 224 -13.75 6.89 4.68
N TYR A 225 -14.19 6.37 3.54
CA TYR A 225 -13.28 6.09 2.42
C TYR A 225 -12.75 7.37 1.77
N GLN A 226 -13.45 8.50 1.95
CA GLN A 226 -12.97 9.81 1.50
C GLN A 226 -11.65 10.22 2.15
N TYR A 227 -11.25 9.61 3.28
CA TYR A 227 -10.02 9.95 3.99
C TYR A 227 -8.92 8.89 3.80
N SER A 228 -9.05 8.01 2.80
CA SER A 228 -8.04 6.98 2.53
C SER A 228 -6.75 7.57 1.94
N ILE A 229 -5.60 6.96 2.23
CA ILE A 229 -4.28 7.37 1.74
C ILE A 229 -3.51 6.15 1.23
N GLU A 230 -2.74 6.32 0.17
CA GLU A 230 -1.79 5.31 -0.32
C GLU A 230 -0.68 5.02 0.70
N ASN A 231 -0.20 3.78 0.78
CA ASN A 231 0.81 3.37 1.76
C ASN A 231 2.05 4.27 1.77
N LYS A 232 2.60 4.62 0.58
CA LYS A 232 3.80 5.47 0.47
C LYS A 232 3.66 6.82 1.18
N ASP A 233 2.44 7.37 1.22
CA ASP A 233 2.15 8.70 1.76
C ASP A 233 1.51 8.62 3.17
N ASN A 234 0.99 7.44 3.56
CA ASN A 234 0.31 7.18 4.83
C ASN A 234 1.30 6.94 5.99
N LYS A 235 2.05 8.00 6.33
CA LYS A 235 3.09 8.00 7.37
C LYS A 235 2.63 8.65 8.68
N VAL A 236 1.76 9.65 8.63
CA VAL A 236 1.18 10.30 9.81
C VAL A 236 -0.20 10.87 9.54
N HIS A 237 -1.14 10.64 10.45
CA HIS A 237 -2.49 11.22 10.44
C HIS A 237 -3.07 11.23 11.85
N GLY A 238 -4.12 12.01 12.08
CA GLY A 238 -4.62 12.17 13.43
C GLY A 238 -5.77 13.15 13.61
N TRP A 239 -5.89 13.61 14.85
CA TRP A 239 -6.92 14.55 15.29
C TRP A 239 -6.34 15.61 16.23
N ILE A 240 -6.95 16.79 16.20
CA ILE A 240 -6.66 17.90 17.09
C ILE A 240 -7.88 18.16 17.98
N CYS A 241 -7.64 18.19 19.29
CA CYS A 241 -8.49 18.86 20.26
C CYS A 241 -8.07 20.33 20.31
N MET A 242 -9.04 21.23 20.21
CA MET A 242 -8.77 22.67 20.20
C MET A 242 -8.66 23.26 21.63
N ASP A 243 -9.25 22.60 22.63
CA ASP A 243 -9.30 23.09 24.01
C ASP A 243 -9.37 21.95 25.08
N PRO A 244 -8.26 21.66 25.79
CA PRO A 244 -6.93 22.24 25.57
C PRO A 244 -6.34 21.76 24.24
N ALA A 245 -5.41 22.55 23.67
CA ALA A 245 -4.80 22.24 22.38
C ALA A 245 -3.91 20.98 22.47
N VAL A 246 -4.42 19.86 21.96
CA VAL A 246 -3.77 18.53 22.04
C VAL A 246 -3.93 17.78 20.72
N GLY A 247 -2.83 17.24 20.21
CA GLY A 247 -2.82 16.36 19.04
C GLY A 247 -2.76 14.88 19.43
N PHE A 248 -3.47 14.04 18.69
CA PHE A 248 -3.35 12.59 18.70
C PHE A 248 -2.96 12.13 17.30
N TRP A 249 -1.80 11.48 17.15
CA TRP A 249 -1.23 11.12 15.86
C TRP A 249 -0.87 9.64 15.80
N GLN A 250 -1.17 9.00 14.68
CA GLN A 250 -0.70 7.66 14.34
C GLN A 250 0.45 7.79 13.35
N ILE A 251 1.65 7.36 13.74
CA ILE A 251 2.85 7.37 12.91
C ILE A 251 3.22 5.95 12.48
N THR A 252 3.42 5.76 11.18
CA THR A 252 3.86 4.50 10.57
C THR A 252 5.22 4.72 9.90
N PRO A 253 6.34 4.34 10.54
CA PRO A 253 7.67 4.62 10.00
C PRO A 253 8.02 3.74 8.80
N SER A 254 7.49 2.51 8.74
CA SER A 254 7.77 1.54 7.68
C SER A 254 6.50 0.81 7.24
N ASP A 255 6.42 0.51 5.95
CA ASP A 255 5.34 -0.25 5.33
C ASP A 255 5.69 -1.75 5.17
N GLU A 256 6.81 -2.23 5.73
CA GLU A 256 7.33 -3.59 5.46
C GLU A 256 6.30 -4.70 5.68
N PHE A 257 5.41 -4.50 6.65
CA PHE A 257 4.39 -5.46 7.05
C PHE A 257 3.06 -5.28 6.30
N ARG A 258 2.86 -4.15 5.60
CA ARG A 258 1.64 -3.87 4.81
C ARG A 258 1.65 -4.66 3.51
N SER A 259 0.46 -4.84 2.92
CA SER A 259 0.28 -5.54 1.65
C SER A 259 -0.01 -4.58 0.49
N GLY A 260 0.12 -5.07 -0.75
CA GLY A 260 -0.26 -4.37 -1.98
C GLY A 260 0.70 -3.27 -2.47
N GLY A 261 1.91 -3.21 -1.90
CA GLY A 261 2.95 -2.27 -2.31
C GLY A 261 2.62 -0.79 -2.03
N PRO A 262 3.34 0.15 -2.67
CA PRO A 262 3.35 1.56 -2.28
C PRO A 262 2.02 2.27 -2.54
N VAL A 263 1.30 1.89 -3.60
CA VAL A 263 0.07 2.57 -4.04
C VAL A 263 -1.20 2.00 -3.41
N LYS A 264 -1.15 0.95 -2.59
CA LYS A 264 -2.38 0.44 -1.96
C LYS A 264 -2.96 1.50 -1.02
N GLN A 265 -4.24 1.81 -1.19
CA GLN A 265 -4.96 2.72 -0.29
C GLN A 265 -5.44 2.00 0.98
N ASN A 266 -5.33 2.71 2.10
CA ASN A 266 -5.82 2.29 3.41
C ASN A 266 -6.55 3.43 4.12
N LEU A 267 -7.47 3.06 5.02
CA LEU A 267 -8.19 4.01 5.87
C LEU A 267 -7.23 4.65 6.89
N THR A 268 -7.53 5.88 7.29
CA THR A 268 -6.75 6.66 8.25
C THR A 268 -7.63 7.12 9.43
N SER A 269 -7.93 8.41 9.52
CA SER A 269 -8.86 9.02 10.47
C SER A 269 -10.23 9.27 9.84
N HIS A 270 -11.31 9.16 10.61
CA HIS A 270 -12.68 9.44 10.14
C HIS A 270 -13.65 9.73 11.29
N VAL A 271 -14.86 10.20 10.96
CA VAL A 271 -15.92 10.58 11.93
C VAL A 271 -16.14 9.54 13.04
N GLY A 272 -16.43 10.04 14.25
CA GLY A 272 -16.48 9.27 15.49
C GLY A 272 -15.17 9.33 16.27
N PRO A 273 -14.57 10.54 16.32
CA PRO A 273 -13.17 10.78 15.98
C PRO A 273 -12.31 9.54 16.15
N THR A 274 -12.21 8.78 15.06
CA THR A 274 -11.51 7.51 15.02
C THR A 274 -10.17 7.71 14.31
N THR A 275 -9.11 7.10 14.86
CA THR A 275 -7.79 7.00 14.23
C THR A 275 -7.44 5.53 14.04
N LEU A 276 -7.05 5.12 12.83
CA LEU A 276 -6.71 3.73 12.52
C LEU A 276 -5.22 3.57 12.18
N ALA A 277 -4.61 2.48 12.64
CA ALA A 277 -3.34 1.96 12.13
C ALA A 277 -3.63 0.68 11.33
N MET A 278 -3.73 0.80 10.01
CA MET A 278 -4.07 -0.32 9.12
C MET A 278 -2.82 -1.15 8.77
N PHE A 279 -2.89 -2.47 8.97
CA PHE A 279 -1.82 -3.40 8.57
C PHE A 279 -2.20 -4.19 7.32
N LEU A 280 -3.37 -4.83 7.35
CA LEU A 280 -3.93 -5.59 6.24
C LEU A 280 -5.40 -5.24 6.07
N SER A 281 -5.86 -5.17 4.83
CA SER A 281 -7.28 -5.03 4.51
C SER A 281 -7.55 -5.35 3.04
N ALA A 282 -8.69 -5.97 2.78
CA ALA A 282 -9.24 -6.17 1.44
C ALA A 282 -9.75 -4.88 0.77
N HIS A 283 -9.65 -3.72 1.44
CA HIS A 283 -10.02 -2.44 0.84
C HIS A 283 -9.15 -2.12 -0.40
N TYR A 284 -9.81 -1.72 -1.49
CA TYR A 284 -9.21 -1.38 -2.81
C TYR A 284 -8.53 -2.54 -3.55
N SER A 285 -8.81 -3.79 -3.16
CA SER A 285 -8.21 -4.98 -3.77
C SER A 285 -9.13 -6.20 -3.78
N GLY A 286 -10.03 -6.31 -2.80
CA GLY A 286 -10.90 -7.47 -2.64
C GLY A 286 -10.15 -8.69 -2.12
N GLU A 287 -10.65 -9.88 -2.46
CA GLU A 287 -10.11 -11.18 -2.02
C GLU A 287 -8.65 -11.43 -2.41
N ASP A 288 -8.14 -10.73 -3.41
CA ASP A 288 -6.77 -10.89 -3.90
C ASP A 288 -5.70 -10.44 -2.88
N LEU A 289 -6.07 -9.59 -1.91
CA LEU A 289 -5.21 -9.21 -0.77
C LEU A 289 -5.76 -9.66 0.59
N VAL A 290 -6.47 -10.79 0.60
CA VAL A 290 -6.83 -11.51 1.83
C VAL A 290 -5.84 -12.65 2.00
N PRO A 291 -4.91 -12.62 2.99
CA PRO A 291 -4.06 -13.76 3.29
C PRO A 291 -4.87 -15.02 3.56
N LYS A 292 -4.56 -16.09 2.82
CA LYS A 292 -5.18 -17.41 2.96
C LYS A 292 -4.14 -18.37 3.52
N ILE A 293 -4.18 -18.60 4.83
CA ILE A 293 -3.26 -19.51 5.52
C ILE A 293 -3.87 -20.92 5.46
N GLY A 294 -3.14 -21.86 4.86
CA GLY A 294 -3.61 -23.23 4.67
C GLY A 294 -3.52 -24.09 5.93
N ALA A 295 -4.36 -25.12 6.01
CA ALA A 295 -4.09 -26.21 6.95
C ALA A 295 -2.77 -26.89 6.56
N GLY A 296 -1.88 -27.14 7.52
CA GLY A 296 -0.54 -27.66 7.22
C GLY A 296 0.49 -26.59 6.81
N GLU A 297 0.14 -25.29 6.86
CA GLU A 297 1.06 -24.18 6.62
C GLU A 297 1.51 -23.58 7.96
N ALA A 298 2.82 -23.51 8.23
CA ALA A 298 3.32 -22.70 9.33
C ALA A 298 3.48 -21.25 8.83
N TRP A 299 3.03 -20.28 9.61
CA TRP A 299 3.12 -18.87 9.23
C TRP A 299 3.37 -18.00 10.46
N LYS A 300 4.29 -17.06 10.36
CA LYS A 300 4.61 -16.13 11.44
C LYS A 300 4.94 -14.76 10.89
N LYS A 301 4.33 -13.71 11.44
CA LYS A 301 4.53 -12.33 10.98
C LYS A 301 4.47 -11.32 12.12
N VAL A 302 5.30 -10.28 12.02
CA VAL A 302 5.31 -9.11 12.89
C VAL A 302 4.63 -7.95 12.18
N PHE A 303 3.69 -7.30 12.88
CA PHE A 303 3.01 -6.09 12.44
C PHE A 303 3.43 -4.90 13.30
N GLY A 304 3.92 -3.83 12.67
CA GLY A 304 4.52 -2.68 13.36
C GLY A 304 6.03 -2.85 13.60
N PRO A 305 6.63 -2.09 14.53
CA PRO A 305 5.98 -1.12 15.42
C PRO A 305 5.41 0.11 14.70
N VAL A 306 4.24 0.55 15.18
CA VAL A 306 3.67 1.88 14.89
C VAL A 306 3.73 2.71 16.17
N PHE A 307 3.76 4.04 16.02
CA PHE A 307 3.90 4.97 17.14
C PHE A 307 2.65 5.85 17.30
N MET A 308 2.14 5.95 18.52
CA MET A 308 1.04 6.84 18.88
C MET A 308 1.65 8.05 19.56
N TYR A 309 1.68 9.16 18.84
CA TYR A 309 2.34 10.39 19.24
C TYR A 309 1.33 11.43 19.73
N PHE A 310 1.72 12.16 20.78
CA PHE A 310 0.92 13.21 21.39
C PHE A 310 1.76 14.46 21.56
N ASN A 311 1.17 15.60 21.23
CA ASN A 311 1.78 16.91 21.43
C ASN A 311 0.74 17.91 21.90
N SER A 312 1.21 19.00 22.50
CA SER A 312 0.39 20.13 22.91
C SER A 312 1.15 21.42 22.68
N VAL A 313 0.41 22.52 22.60
CA VAL A 313 0.98 23.88 22.50
C VAL A 313 0.63 24.68 23.75
N MET A 314 1.32 25.81 23.97
CA MET A 314 1.03 26.66 25.11
C MET A 314 -0.30 27.41 24.90
N ASP A 315 -0.92 27.84 26.00
CA ASP A 315 -2.17 28.61 25.93
C ASP A 315 -1.98 29.88 25.06
N GLY A 316 -2.79 29.98 24.00
CA GLY A 316 -2.78 31.11 23.07
C GLY A 316 -2.00 30.88 21.78
N ASP A 317 -1.23 29.78 21.67
CA ASP A 317 -0.63 29.35 20.41
C ASP A 317 -1.68 28.74 19.47
N ASP A 318 -1.40 28.72 18.16
CA ASP A 318 -2.27 28.13 17.16
C ASP A 318 -2.30 26.60 17.28
N PRO A 319 -3.44 25.95 17.61
CA PRO A 319 -3.54 24.50 17.67
C PRO A 319 -3.18 23.80 16.36
N LEU A 320 -3.31 24.47 15.20
CA LEU A 320 -2.97 23.87 13.91
C LEU A 320 -1.46 23.62 13.76
N SER A 321 -0.61 24.31 14.53
CA SER A 321 0.84 24.05 14.53
C SER A 321 1.23 22.66 15.04
N LEU A 322 0.32 21.97 15.77
CA LEU A 322 0.49 20.59 16.21
C LEU A 322 0.74 19.63 15.03
N TRP A 323 0.24 19.95 13.84
CA TRP A 323 0.45 19.14 12.65
C TRP A 323 1.90 19.20 12.14
N GLU A 324 2.52 20.38 12.12
CA GLU A 324 3.91 20.54 11.68
C GLU A 324 4.89 19.82 12.61
N ASP A 325 4.61 19.85 13.90
CA ASP A 325 5.36 19.10 14.90
C ASP A 325 5.16 17.58 14.74
N ALA A 326 3.93 17.11 14.46
CA ALA A 326 3.68 15.70 14.17
C ALA A 326 4.40 15.20 12.90
N LYS A 327 4.50 16.02 11.85
CA LYS A 327 5.33 15.72 10.67
C LYS A 327 6.81 15.65 11.02
N SER A 328 7.29 16.55 11.86
CA SER A 328 8.68 16.55 12.34
C SER A 328 8.98 15.28 13.14
N GLN A 329 8.09 14.87 14.04
CA GLN A 329 8.22 13.61 14.76
C GLN A 329 8.17 12.40 13.81
N MET A 330 7.27 12.40 12.83
CA MET A 330 7.20 11.32 11.84
C MET A 330 8.53 11.12 11.10
N LEU A 331 9.22 12.21 10.72
CA LEU A 331 10.54 12.11 10.08
C LEU A 331 11.59 11.50 11.02
N ILE A 332 11.54 11.84 12.32
CA ILE A 332 12.42 11.24 13.33
C ILE A 332 12.15 9.74 13.44
N GLU A 333 10.89 9.31 13.47
CA GLU A 333 10.52 7.89 13.53
C GLU A 333 10.95 7.12 12.29
N VAL A 334 10.77 7.69 11.09
CA VAL A 334 11.22 7.10 9.82
C VAL A 334 12.74 6.94 9.81
N GLN A 335 13.49 7.93 10.30
CA GLN A 335 14.96 7.87 10.37
C GLN A 335 15.48 6.92 11.46
N SER A 336 14.70 6.74 12.53
CA SER A 336 15.07 5.89 13.68
C SER A 336 14.70 4.42 13.46
N TRP A 337 13.86 4.12 12.48
CA TRP A 337 13.51 2.75 12.12
C TRP A 337 14.60 2.10 11.25
N PRO A 338 14.94 0.81 11.45
CA PRO A 338 14.45 -0.14 12.45
C PRO A 338 14.88 0.21 13.87
N TYR A 339 13.98 -0.01 14.83
CA TYR A 339 14.22 0.31 16.23
C TYR A 339 15.07 -0.74 16.93
N GLU A 340 15.96 -0.32 17.84
CA GLU A 340 16.80 -1.25 18.62
C GLU A 340 16.14 -1.76 19.91
N PHE A 341 15.09 -1.06 20.37
CA PHE A 341 14.43 -1.31 21.65
C PHE A 341 13.46 -2.53 21.69
N PRO A 342 12.80 -2.98 20.61
CA PRO A 342 11.90 -4.14 20.71
C PRO A 342 12.66 -5.38 21.18
N ALA A 343 12.16 -6.04 22.21
CA ALA A 343 12.83 -7.18 22.84
C ALA A 343 12.56 -8.53 22.15
N SER A 344 11.55 -8.60 21.27
CA SER A 344 11.21 -9.83 20.56
C SER A 344 12.27 -10.21 19.53
N GLU A 345 12.71 -11.47 19.54
CA GLU A 345 13.59 -12.05 18.52
C GLU A 345 12.94 -12.16 17.13
N ASP A 346 11.60 -12.12 17.05
CA ASP A 346 10.87 -12.13 15.78
C ASP A 346 10.97 -10.79 15.05
N TYR A 347 11.32 -9.71 15.76
CA TYR A 347 11.62 -8.41 15.18
C TYR A 347 13.12 -8.33 14.88
N GLN A 348 13.47 -8.31 13.59
CA GLN A 348 14.85 -8.13 13.18
C GLN A 348 15.27 -6.66 13.40
N LYS A 349 16.37 -6.47 14.11
CA LYS A 349 17.00 -5.17 14.36
C LYS A 349 17.83 -4.72 13.16
N SER A 350 18.40 -3.53 13.21
CA SER A 350 19.12 -2.93 12.07
C SER A 350 20.31 -3.78 11.60
N ASP A 351 21.11 -4.31 12.52
CA ASP A 351 22.27 -5.17 12.26
C ASP A 351 21.89 -6.56 11.71
N GLN A 352 20.63 -6.98 11.93
CA GLN A 352 20.08 -8.24 11.44
C GLN A 352 19.49 -8.15 10.03
N ARG A 353 19.52 -6.97 9.42
CA ARG A 353 18.94 -6.68 8.11
C ARG A 353 20.04 -6.42 7.07
N GLY A 354 19.67 -6.42 5.80
CA GLY A 354 20.56 -6.09 4.69
C GLY A 354 20.05 -4.93 3.85
N ASN A 355 20.89 -4.48 2.91
CA ASN A 355 20.58 -3.41 1.97
C ASN A 355 20.77 -3.90 0.52
N VAL A 356 19.99 -3.32 -0.39
CA VAL A 356 20.08 -3.61 -1.84
C VAL A 356 20.05 -2.29 -2.61
N SER A 357 21.06 -2.04 -3.42
CA SER A 357 21.19 -0.86 -4.27
C SER A 357 21.44 -1.23 -5.73
N GLY A 358 21.22 -0.26 -6.61
CA GLY A 358 21.51 -0.41 -8.03
C GLY A 358 21.00 0.78 -8.82
N ARG A 359 20.99 0.62 -10.14
CA ARG A 359 20.47 1.62 -11.07
C ARG A 359 19.53 0.97 -12.08
N LEU A 360 18.37 1.56 -12.30
CA LEU A 360 17.39 1.05 -13.27
C LEU A 360 17.31 1.99 -14.48
N PHE A 361 17.39 1.38 -15.67
CA PHE A 361 17.14 2.03 -16.95
C PHE A 361 15.92 1.44 -17.64
N VAL A 362 15.32 2.21 -18.53
CA VAL A 362 14.29 1.80 -19.47
C VAL A 362 14.91 1.77 -20.88
N LEU A 363 14.67 0.69 -21.61
CA LEU A 363 15.01 0.57 -23.03
C LEU A 363 13.76 0.27 -23.84
N ASP A 364 13.20 1.29 -24.47
CA ASP A 364 12.14 1.15 -25.47
C ASP A 364 12.66 1.59 -26.84
N ARG A 365 13.01 0.61 -27.68
CA ARG A 365 13.63 0.82 -29.00
C ARG A 365 12.76 1.59 -29.99
N PHE A 366 11.46 1.76 -29.72
CA PHE A 366 10.58 2.58 -30.54
C PHE A 366 10.54 4.05 -30.08
N VAL A 367 11.17 4.37 -28.94
CA VAL A 367 11.32 5.71 -28.40
C VAL A 367 12.77 6.19 -28.53
N SER A 368 13.73 5.35 -28.12
CA SER A 368 15.17 5.63 -28.19
C SER A 368 15.98 4.33 -28.24
N ASP A 369 17.12 4.36 -28.94
CA ASP A 369 18.11 3.28 -28.89
C ASP A 369 19.00 3.36 -27.63
N ASP A 370 18.97 4.49 -26.92
CA ASP A 370 19.73 4.73 -25.69
C ASP A 370 19.00 4.23 -24.43
N TYR A 371 19.78 3.95 -23.38
CA TYR A 371 19.25 3.69 -22.05
C TYR A 371 18.72 4.98 -21.41
N ILE A 372 17.45 4.99 -21.03
CA ILE A 372 16.81 6.12 -20.37
C ILE A 372 16.77 5.85 -18.87
N PRO A 373 17.31 6.73 -18.01
CA PRO A 373 17.16 6.61 -16.56
C PRO A 373 15.70 6.41 -16.13
N ALA A 374 15.44 5.43 -15.27
CA ALA A 374 14.10 5.13 -14.78
C ALA A 374 13.69 6.10 -13.64
N ASN A 375 13.61 7.39 -13.95
CA ASN A 375 13.30 8.45 -12.99
C ASN A 375 11.97 8.18 -12.25
N GLY A 376 12.01 8.18 -10.92
CA GLY A 376 10.83 8.01 -10.08
C GLY A 376 10.23 6.61 -10.11
N ALA A 377 10.96 5.62 -10.66
CA ALA A 377 10.56 4.23 -10.63
C ALA A 377 10.34 3.76 -9.19
N HIS A 378 9.25 3.04 -8.96
CA HIS A 378 9.06 2.31 -7.72
C HIS A 378 9.78 0.97 -7.86
N VAL A 379 10.84 0.79 -7.07
CA VAL A 379 11.67 -0.42 -7.04
C VAL A 379 11.47 -1.10 -5.70
N GLY A 380 11.22 -2.40 -5.71
CA GLY A 380 10.91 -3.13 -4.49
C GLY A 380 11.32 -4.58 -4.48
N LEU A 381 11.47 -5.12 -3.26
CA LEU A 381 11.70 -6.52 -2.98
C LEU A 381 10.43 -7.12 -2.39
N ALA A 382 9.97 -8.21 -2.98
CA ALA A 382 8.86 -9.01 -2.50
C ALA A 382 9.19 -10.49 -2.75
N LEU A 383 8.34 -11.39 -2.25
CA LEU A 383 8.54 -12.83 -2.45
C LEU A 383 8.71 -13.18 -3.94
N PRO A 384 9.52 -14.21 -4.25
CA PRO A 384 9.67 -14.68 -5.62
C PRO A 384 8.36 -15.07 -6.26
N GLY A 385 8.18 -14.71 -7.53
CA GLY A 385 6.91 -14.89 -8.22
C GLY A 385 6.93 -14.38 -9.66
N ASP A 386 5.75 -14.40 -10.29
CA ASP A 386 5.56 -13.90 -11.64
C ASP A 386 5.70 -12.37 -11.70
N VAL A 387 5.94 -11.84 -12.91
CA VAL A 387 5.94 -10.40 -13.18
C VAL A 387 4.64 -9.77 -12.65
N GLY A 388 4.78 -8.72 -11.81
CA GLY A 388 3.63 -8.02 -11.21
C GLY A 388 2.93 -8.77 -10.06
N SER A 389 3.42 -9.94 -9.63
CA SER A 389 2.83 -10.73 -8.52
C SER A 389 2.92 -10.04 -7.16
N TRP A 390 3.90 -9.15 -6.98
CA TRP A 390 4.08 -8.33 -5.78
C TRP A 390 2.80 -7.59 -5.34
N GLN A 391 1.95 -7.17 -6.30
CA GLN A 391 0.73 -6.43 -5.98
C GLN A 391 -0.33 -7.27 -5.26
N ARG A 392 -0.23 -8.61 -5.33
CA ARG A 392 -1.12 -9.59 -4.69
C ARG A 392 -0.44 -10.34 -3.54
N GLU A 393 0.85 -10.13 -3.33
CA GLU A 393 1.56 -10.71 -2.19
C GLU A 393 1.10 -10.04 -0.88
N CYS A 394 0.63 -10.84 0.07
CA CYS A 394 0.02 -10.36 1.30
C CYS A 394 0.35 -11.18 2.56
N LYS A 395 1.03 -12.33 2.40
CA LYS A 395 1.42 -13.19 3.53
C LYS A 395 2.70 -12.72 4.18
N ASP A 396 3.65 -12.21 3.39
CA ASP A 396 5.01 -11.91 3.85
C ASP A 396 5.34 -10.41 3.73
N TYR A 397 6.60 -10.03 3.89
CA TYR A 397 7.07 -8.64 3.85
C TYR A 397 7.36 -8.14 2.43
N GLN A 398 7.23 -6.83 2.22
CA GLN A 398 7.67 -6.16 1.00
C GLN A 398 8.40 -4.85 1.33
N PHE A 399 9.40 -4.51 0.54
CA PHE A 399 10.24 -3.32 0.74
C PHE A 399 10.24 -2.51 -0.54
N TRP A 400 9.97 -1.21 -0.44
CA TRP A 400 9.83 -0.35 -1.61
C TRP A 400 10.55 0.97 -1.40
N ASN A 401 11.20 1.46 -2.45
CA ASN A 401 11.72 2.82 -2.51
C ASN A 401 11.60 3.39 -3.93
N ARG A 402 11.81 4.69 -4.08
CA ARG A 402 11.83 5.36 -5.38
C ARG A 402 13.26 5.53 -5.89
N ALA A 403 13.43 5.28 -7.18
CA ALA A 403 14.64 5.66 -7.88
C ALA A 403 14.71 7.19 -8.05
N ASP A 404 15.93 7.74 -7.99
CA ASP A 404 16.18 9.16 -8.24
C ASP A 404 16.11 9.52 -9.74
N GLU A 405 16.44 10.77 -10.08
CA GLU A 405 16.38 11.28 -11.45
C GLU A 405 17.32 10.55 -12.42
N ASP A 406 18.39 9.96 -11.90
CA ASP A 406 19.38 9.19 -12.62
C ASP A 406 19.07 7.69 -12.64
N GLY A 407 17.99 7.26 -11.98
CA GLY A 407 17.56 5.86 -11.90
C GLY A 407 18.23 5.06 -10.79
N TYR A 408 19.05 5.69 -9.93
CA TYR A 408 19.63 5.00 -8.78
C TYR A 408 18.59 4.74 -7.72
N PHE A 409 18.64 3.56 -7.10
CA PHE A 409 17.77 3.19 -5.99
C PHE A 409 18.58 2.55 -4.86
N SER A 410 18.07 2.68 -3.64
CA SER A 410 18.56 1.98 -2.46
C SER A 410 17.37 1.52 -1.62
N ILE A 411 17.29 0.23 -1.34
CA ILE A 411 16.29 -0.37 -0.46
C ILE A 411 17.04 -0.81 0.80
N ASN A 412 16.87 -0.04 1.87
CA ASN A 412 17.60 -0.26 3.11
C ASN A 412 16.78 -1.10 4.09
N ASN A 413 17.48 -1.71 5.05
CA ASN A 413 16.86 -2.39 6.20
C ASN A 413 15.91 -3.54 5.81
N VAL A 414 16.27 -4.26 4.76
CA VAL A 414 15.54 -5.42 4.23
C VAL A 414 15.72 -6.60 5.18
N ARG A 415 14.62 -7.27 5.53
CA ARG A 415 14.68 -8.49 6.35
C ARG A 415 15.43 -9.60 5.61
N THR A 416 16.06 -10.49 6.37
CA THR A 416 16.70 -11.66 5.75
C THR A 416 15.67 -12.54 5.04
N GLY A 417 15.97 -13.00 3.83
CA GLY A 417 15.07 -13.82 3.04
C GLY A 417 15.48 -13.88 1.58
N ASP A 418 14.72 -14.64 0.80
CA ASP A 418 14.85 -14.72 -0.65
C ASP A 418 13.76 -13.88 -1.31
N TYR A 419 14.16 -13.02 -2.25
CA TYR A 419 13.28 -12.05 -2.89
C TYR A 419 13.50 -12.05 -4.41
N ASN A 420 12.52 -11.59 -5.17
CA ASN A 420 12.79 -10.99 -6.49
C ASN A 420 12.75 -9.47 -6.36
N LEU A 421 13.58 -8.79 -7.15
CA LEU A 421 13.44 -7.36 -7.36
C LEU A 421 12.37 -7.11 -8.42
N TYR A 422 11.41 -6.26 -8.09
CA TYR A 422 10.34 -5.79 -8.96
C TYR A 422 10.48 -4.29 -9.17
N ALA A 423 10.01 -3.79 -10.30
CA ALA A 423 9.85 -2.36 -10.47
C ALA A 423 8.67 -2.01 -11.39
N TRP A 424 8.19 -0.78 -11.27
CA TRP A 424 7.37 -0.14 -12.29
C TRP A 424 7.72 1.34 -12.36
N VAL A 425 7.62 1.91 -13.55
CA VAL A 425 8.07 3.28 -13.83
C VAL A 425 6.86 4.10 -14.28
N PRO A 426 6.49 5.17 -13.57
CA PRO A 426 5.44 6.07 -14.03
C PRO A 426 5.73 6.55 -15.46
N GLY A 427 4.75 6.45 -16.35
CA GLY A 427 4.92 6.78 -17.77
C GLY A 427 5.49 5.64 -18.62
N VAL A 428 5.74 4.46 -18.05
CA VAL A 428 6.17 3.26 -18.78
C VAL A 428 5.25 2.09 -18.48
N ILE A 429 4.66 1.52 -19.52
CA ILE A 429 3.71 0.42 -19.40
C ILE A 429 4.38 -0.85 -18.83
N GLY A 430 3.70 -1.53 -17.91
CA GLY A 430 4.04 -2.87 -17.44
C GLY A 430 4.77 -2.95 -16.09
N ASP A 431 5.30 -4.13 -15.81
CA ASP A 431 6.02 -4.48 -14.60
C ASP A 431 7.38 -5.08 -14.98
N TYR A 432 8.44 -4.61 -14.31
CA TYR A 432 9.76 -5.22 -14.33
C TYR A 432 9.88 -6.26 -13.21
N ARG A 433 10.59 -7.36 -13.51
CA ARG A 433 11.08 -8.33 -12.53
C ARG A 433 12.50 -8.71 -12.92
N TYR A 434 13.42 -8.65 -11.97
CA TYR A 434 14.74 -9.22 -12.13
C TYR A 434 14.67 -10.75 -11.92
N ASP A 435 15.10 -11.52 -12.92
CA ASP A 435 14.89 -12.97 -12.97
C ASP A 435 15.70 -13.77 -11.93
N VAL A 436 16.78 -13.19 -11.40
CA VAL A 436 17.61 -13.85 -10.40
C VAL A 436 17.09 -13.50 -9.00
N SER A 437 16.95 -14.54 -8.17
CA SER A 437 16.60 -14.37 -6.75
C SER A 437 17.70 -13.60 -6.02
N VAL A 438 17.30 -12.61 -5.22
CA VAL A 438 18.14 -11.82 -4.34
C VAL A 438 18.02 -12.40 -2.93
N THR A 439 19.08 -13.06 -2.47
CA THR A 439 19.16 -13.60 -1.10
C THR A 439 19.77 -12.54 -0.18
N VAL A 440 18.96 -12.01 0.73
CA VAL A 440 19.37 -11.02 1.74
C VAL A 440 19.75 -11.75 3.02
N THR A 441 20.97 -11.50 3.52
CA THR A 441 21.48 -12.02 4.78
C THR A 441 21.80 -10.88 5.76
N SER A 442 21.94 -11.19 7.05
CA SER A 442 22.26 -10.18 8.08
C SER A 442 23.50 -9.37 7.71
N GLY A 443 23.38 -8.04 7.77
CA GLY A 443 24.46 -7.09 7.49
C GLY A 443 24.96 -7.05 6.05
N CYS A 444 24.29 -7.72 5.09
CA CYS A 444 24.75 -7.68 3.70
C CYS A 444 24.43 -6.34 3.04
N ASP A 445 25.29 -5.96 2.10
CA ASP A 445 25.07 -4.84 1.20
C ASP A 445 25.23 -5.36 -0.23
N ILE A 446 24.14 -5.36 -0.99
CA ILE A 446 24.05 -5.96 -2.32
C ILE A 446 23.97 -4.85 -3.36
N GLU A 447 25.05 -4.65 -4.11
CA GLU A 447 25.06 -3.76 -5.27
C GLU A 447 24.73 -4.54 -6.54
N MET A 448 23.61 -4.20 -7.17
CA MET A 448 23.09 -4.89 -8.36
C MET A 448 23.63 -4.33 -9.68
N GLY A 449 24.28 -3.16 -9.66
CA GLY A 449 24.75 -2.46 -10.84
C GLY A 449 23.60 -1.96 -11.70
N ASP A 450 23.85 -1.87 -13.01
CA ASP A 450 22.88 -1.38 -13.98
C ASP A 450 21.90 -2.48 -14.40
N LEU A 451 20.62 -2.25 -14.15
CA LEU A 451 19.49 -3.07 -14.55
C LEU A 451 18.74 -2.39 -15.71
N VAL A 452 18.20 -3.18 -16.63
CA VAL A 452 17.48 -2.67 -17.81
C VAL A 452 16.09 -3.28 -17.89
N TYR A 453 15.08 -2.43 -17.77
CA TYR A 453 13.69 -2.76 -18.06
C TYR A 453 13.38 -2.54 -19.54
N GLN A 454 12.97 -3.61 -20.23
CA GLN A 454 12.42 -3.54 -21.59
C GLN A 454 10.90 -3.67 -21.51
N PRO A 455 10.14 -2.57 -21.57
CA PRO A 455 8.70 -2.62 -21.47
C PRO A 455 8.06 -3.38 -22.65
N PRO A 456 6.87 -3.98 -22.47
CA PRO A 456 6.18 -4.69 -23.54
C PRO A 456 5.95 -3.79 -24.77
N ARG A 457 6.48 -4.22 -25.92
CA ARG A 457 6.49 -3.46 -27.16
C ARG A 457 6.70 -4.39 -28.36
N ASP A 458 5.76 -4.40 -29.31
CA ASP A 458 5.83 -5.24 -30.52
C ASP A 458 5.99 -4.39 -31.79
N GLY A 459 5.57 -3.12 -31.77
CA GLY A 459 5.64 -2.23 -32.92
C GLY A 459 5.55 -0.75 -32.58
N PRO A 460 5.58 0.13 -33.60
CA PRO A 460 5.48 1.57 -33.41
C PRO A 460 4.10 1.94 -32.86
N THR A 461 4.03 2.91 -31.94
CA THR A 461 2.74 3.45 -31.47
C THR A 461 2.02 4.14 -32.62
N LEU A 462 0.78 3.72 -32.91
CA LEU A 462 -0.11 4.41 -33.84
C LEU A 462 -0.92 5.47 -33.13
N TRP A 463 -1.42 5.15 -31.94
CA TRP A 463 -2.08 6.09 -31.03
C TRP A 463 -2.10 5.53 -29.61
N GLU A 464 -2.30 6.43 -28.65
CA GLU A 464 -2.41 6.14 -27.23
C GLU A 464 -3.40 7.07 -26.52
N ILE A 465 -3.90 6.64 -25.36
CA ILE A 465 -4.88 7.34 -24.52
C ILE A 465 -4.48 7.13 -23.06
N GLY A 466 -4.36 8.21 -22.28
CA GLY A 466 -3.96 8.17 -20.86
C GLY A 466 -2.45 8.21 -20.65
N ILE A 467 -2.03 7.99 -19.40
CA ILE A 467 -0.63 7.92 -18.95
C ILE A 467 -0.46 6.58 -18.21
N PRO A 468 0.53 5.73 -18.53
CA PRO A 468 0.70 4.47 -17.83
C PRO A 468 1.38 4.69 -16.47
N ASP A 469 0.59 5.08 -15.47
CA ASP A 469 1.03 5.37 -14.10
C ASP A 469 0.22 4.64 -13.02
N ARG A 470 -0.66 3.74 -13.45
CA ARG A 470 -1.60 2.90 -12.67
C ARG A 470 -2.77 3.68 -12.09
N SER A 471 -3.05 4.87 -12.59
CA SER A 471 -4.09 5.77 -12.11
C SER A 471 -5.14 6.03 -13.19
N ALA A 472 -6.32 6.49 -12.77
CA ALA A 472 -7.31 7.07 -13.67
C ALA A 472 -7.51 8.56 -13.41
N GLU A 473 -6.60 9.18 -12.67
CA GLU A 473 -6.71 10.56 -12.16
C GLU A 473 -6.65 11.61 -13.28
N GLU A 474 -5.95 11.33 -14.37
CA GLU A 474 -5.81 12.25 -15.50
C GLU A 474 -7.03 12.30 -16.41
N PHE A 475 -7.95 11.34 -16.27
CA PHE A 475 -9.20 11.28 -17.03
C PHE A 475 -10.28 12.23 -16.47
N TYR A 476 -11.37 12.37 -17.22
CA TYR A 476 -12.46 13.28 -16.86
C TYR A 476 -13.27 12.79 -15.66
N VAL A 477 -13.01 13.42 -14.51
CA VAL A 477 -13.85 13.35 -13.31
C VAL A 477 -14.97 14.41 -13.41
N PRO A 478 -16.26 14.05 -13.33
CA PRO A 478 -17.34 15.03 -13.44
C PRO A 478 -17.48 15.87 -12.16
N ASP A 479 -18.23 16.97 -12.23
CA ASP A 479 -18.68 17.66 -11.01
C ASP A 479 -19.72 16.81 -10.27
N PRO A 480 -19.72 16.82 -8.92
CA PRO A 480 -20.65 16.04 -8.13
C PRO A 480 -22.08 16.59 -8.20
N ASN A 481 -23.05 15.75 -7.84
CA ASN A 481 -24.41 16.24 -7.63
C ASN A 481 -24.40 17.27 -6.48
N PRO A 482 -24.88 18.50 -6.67
CA PRO A 482 -24.85 19.55 -5.64
C PRO A 482 -25.54 19.17 -4.32
N ASN A 483 -26.44 18.18 -4.35
CA ASN A 483 -27.12 17.67 -3.17
C ASN A 483 -26.24 16.80 -2.26
N TYR A 484 -25.04 16.42 -2.71
CA TYR A 484 -24.15 15.46 -2.05
C TYR A 484 -22.70 15.97 -1.89
N THR A 485 -22.42 17.20 -2.32
CA THR A 485 -21.06 17.76 -2.31
C THR A 485 -20.46 17.74 -0.90
N ASN A 486 -19.31 17.10 -0.75
CA ASN A 486 -18.43 17.27 0.40
C ASN A 486 -17.53 18.48 0.14
N LYS A 487 -17.57 19.48 1.03
CA LYS A 487 -16.91 20.77 0.80
C LYS A 487 -15.38 20.68 0.84
N LEU A 488 -14.82 19.63 1.47
CA LEU A 488 -13.37 19.39 1.49
C LEU A 488 -12.79 19.22 0.09
N TYR A 489 -13.57 18.67 -0.84
CA TYR A 489 -13.10 18.29 -2.17
C TYR A 489 -13.57 19.24 -3.28
N VAL A 490 -13.98 20.46 -2.93
CA VAL A 490 -14.28 21.51 -3.92
C VAL A 490 -12.98 22.19 -4.32
N ASN A 491 -12.70 22.29 -5.63
CA ASN A 491 -11.44 22.84 -6.16
C ASN A 491 -10.17 22.14 -5.62
N HIS A 492 -10.28 20.84 -5.36
CA HIS A 492 -9.22 20.02 -4.78
C HIS A 492 -8.67 19.01 -5.81
N PRO A 493 -7.36 18.65 -5.79
CA PRO A 493 -6.81 17.61 -6.67
C PRO A 493 -7.58 16.28 -6.53
N ASP A 494 -7.80 15.82 -5.30
CA ASP A 494 -8.66 14.67 -4.97
C ASP A 494 -10.17 14.89 -5.17
N ARG A 495 -10.63 15.72 -6.12
CA ARG A 495 -12.08 15.91 -6.38
C ARG A 495 -12.80 14.62 -6.77
N PHE A 496 -12.06 13.59 -7.19
CA PHE A 496 -12.58 12.24 -7.40
C PHE A 496 -13.11 11.58 -6.11
N ARG A 497 -12.81 12.15 -4.93
CA ARG A 497 -13.30 11.68 -3.63
C ARG A 497 -14.74 12.10 -3.31
N GLN A 498 -15.44 12.74 -4.25
CA GLN A 498 -16.84 13.12 -4.07
C GLN A 498 -17.78 11.92 -4.22
N TYR A 499 -18.82 11.87 -3.39
CA TYR A 499 -19.83 10.82 -3.48
C TYR A 499 -20.67 10.97 -4.76
N GLY A 500 -21.00 9.85 -5.40
CA GLY A 500 -22.00 9.78 -6.47
C GLY A 500 -21.48 10.13 -7.86
N LEU A 501 -20.17 10.30 -8.04
CA LEU A 501 -19.58 10.66 -9.34
C LEU A 501 -19.90 9.64 -10.44
N TRP A 502 -20.01 8.34 -10.10
CA TRP A 502 -20.39 7.30 -11.05
C TRP A 502 -21.80 7.52 -11.65
N GLU A 503 -22.74 8.07 -10.88
CA GLU A 503 -24.12 8.28 -11.38
C GLU A 503 -24.17 9.38 -12.45
N ARG A 504 -23.19 10.30 -12.45
CA ARG A 504 -23.09 11.39 -13.43
C ARG A 504 -22.93 10.86 -14.86
N TYR A 505 -22.45 9.62 -15.04
CA TYR A 505 -22.31 9.01 -16.35
C TYR A 505 -23.65 8.96 -17.12
N ALA A 506 -24.75 8.58 -16.48
CA ALA A 506 -26.05 8.51 -17.14
C ALA A 506 -26.63 9.89 -17.52
N GLU A 507 -26.22 10.95 -16.81
CA GLU A 507 -26.61 12.33 -17.12
C GLU A 507 -25.83 12.91 -18.29
N LEU A 508 -24.53 12.58 -18.39
CA LEU A 508 -23.66 13.03 -19.48
C LEU A 508 -23.87 12.22 -20.76
N TYR A 509 -24.27 10.95 -20.63
CA TYR A 509 -24.45 10.01 -21.74
C TYR A 509 -25.85 9.37 -21.70
N PRO A 510 -26.94 10.15 -21.86
CA PRO A 510 -28.31 9.63 -21.73
C PRO A 510 -28.67 8.63 -22.84
N ASP A 511 -28.36 8.99 -24.10
CA ASP A 511 -28.84 8.27 -25.29
C ASP A 511 -27.80 7.33 -25.92
N GLY A 512 -26.52 7.55 -25.65
CA GLY A 512 -25.39 6.82 -26.21
C GLY A 512 -24.33 6.54 -25.15
N ASP A 513 -23.29 5.78 -25.50
CA ASP A 513 -22.10 5.63 -24.66
C ASP A 513 -20.98 6.53 -25.18
N LEU A 514 -19.91 6.66 -24.39
CA LEU A 514 -18.72 7.43 -24.72
C LEU A 514 -18.15 7.06 -26.10
N VAL A 515 -17.90 8.09 -26.92
CA VAL A 515 -17.20 7.98 -28.21
C VAL A 515 -15.98 8.88 -28.17
N TYR A 516 -14.79 8.28 -28.21
CA TYR A 516 -13.51 8.95 -28.27
C TYR A 516 -12.97 8.91 -29.69
N THR A 517 -12.55 10.04 -30.26
CA THR A 517 -11.96 10.09 -31.61
C THR A 517 -10.49 10.48 -31.52
N VAL A 518 -9.60 9.55 -31.88
CA VAL A 518 -8.15 9.77 -31.87
C VAL A 518 -7.79 10.99 -32.72
N GLY A 519 -6.94 11.86 -32.18
CA GLY A 519 -6.52 13.11 -32.82
C GLY A 519 -7.52 14.27 -32.71
N VAL A 520 -8.72 14.04 -32.15
CA VAL A 520 -9.76 15.07 -31.98
C VAL A 520 -10.17 15.23 -30.51
N SER A 521 -10.44 14.11 -29.82
CA SER A 521 -10.82 14.09 -28.40
C SER A 521 -9.62 14.32 -27.49
N ASP A 522 -9.88 14.88 -26.31
CA ASP A 522 -8.91 15.10 -25.21
C ASP A 522 -9.30 14.20 -24.04
N TYR A 523 -8.48 13.20 -23.70
CA TYR A 523 -8.81 12.23 -22.65
C TYR A 523 -9.05 12.86 -21.28
N ARG A 524 -8.51 14.07 -21.03
CA ARG A 524 -8.74 14.81 -19.77
C ARG A 524 -10.16 15.34 -19.64
N LYS A 525 -10.93 15.37 -20.74
CA LYS A 525 -12.27 15.97 -20.84
C LYS A 525 -13.31 15.02 -21.41
N ASP A 526 -12.91 14.22 -22.39
CA ASP A 526 -13.78 13.40 -23.22
C ASP A 526 -13.73 11.91 -22.85
N TRP A 527 -12.82 11.52 -21.96
CA TRP A 527 -12.72 10.16 -21.43
C TRP A 527 -13.16 10.15 -19.96
N PHE A 528 -14.35 9.61 -19.67
CA PHE A 528 -14.87 9.56 -18.31
C PHE A 528 -13.97 8.67 -17.44
N TYR A 529 -13.73 9.04 -16.17
CA TYR A 529 -12.73 8.36 -15.32
C TYR A 529 -13.00 6.87 -15.06
N ALA A 530 -14.26 6.42 -15.17
CA ALA A 530 -14.65 5.02 -14.97
C ALA A 530 -15.73 4.57 -15.95
N GLN A 531 -15.51 3.48 -16.68
CA GLN A 531 -16.56 2.80 -17.43
C GLN A 531 -17.49 2.07 -16.47
N VAL A 532 -18.59 2.73 -16.14
CA VAL A 532 -19.62 2.25 -15.21
C VAL A 532 -20.88 1.82 -15.94
N THR A 533 -21.81 1.24 -15.19
CA THR A 533 -23.16 0.95 -15.70
C THR A 533 -23.97 2.24 -15.88
N ARG A 534 -24.93 2.23 -16.82
CA ARG A 534 -25.85 3.35 -17.02
C ARG A 534 -27.16 3.09 -16.28
N LYS A 535 -27.45 3.90 -15.27
CA LYS A 535 -28.72 3.86 -14.52
C LYS A 535 -29.91 4.22 -15.43
N LYS A 536 -31.03 3.52 -15.28
CA LYS A 536 -32.30 3.76 -15.96
C LYS A 536 -33.38 4.25 -14.99
N ASP A 537 -34.44 4.82 -15.53
CA ASP A 537 -35.54 5.42 -14.75
C ASP A 537 -36.25 4.42 -13.83
N ASP A 538 -36.25 3.13 -14.19
CA ASP A 538 -36.80 2.03 -13.39
C ASP A 538 -35.83 1.51 -12.30
N ASN A 539 -34.74 2.25 -12.03
CA ASN A 539 -33.64 1.87 -11.14
C ASN A 539 -32.89 0.60 -11.55
N THR A 540 -33.01 0.16 -12.81
CA THR A 540 -32.14 -0.88 -13.36
C THR A 540 -30.86 -0.29 -13.92
N TYR A 541 -29.88 -1.16 -14.19
CA TYR A 541 -28.60 -0.78 -14.75
C TYR A 541 -28.41 -1.43 -16.11
N GLN A 542 -27.96 -0.63 -17.08
CA GLN A 542 -27.60 -1.08 -18.41
C GLN A 542 -26.09 -1.20 -18.54
N ARG A 543 -25.64 -2.22 -19.26
CA ARG A 543 -24.26 -2.36 -19.73
C ARG A 543 -23.83 -1.16 -20.58
N THR A 544 -22.53 -0.90 -20.68
CA THR A 544 -21.99 0.21 -21.49
C THR A 544 -20.96 -0.29 -22.50
N THR A 545 -20.90 0.34 -23.67
CA THR A 545 -19.93 0.04 -24.73
C THR A 545 -19.31 1.33 -25.24
N TRP A 546 -18.07 1.59 -24.85
CA TRP A 546 -17.31 2.75 -25.32
C TRP A 546 -16.73 2.48 -26.70
N GLN A 547 -16.61 3.53 -27.51
CA GLN A 547 -16.07 3.44 -28.87
C GLN A 547 -14.84 4.34 -28.99
N ILE A 548 -13.72 3.77 -29.42
CA ILE A 548 -12.54 4.53 -29.87
C ILE A 548 -12.53 4.51 -31.39
N LYS A 549 -12.66 5.68 -32.02
CA LYS A 549 -12.56 5.87 -33.47
C LYS A 549 -11.16 6.35 -33.82
N PHE A 550 -10.58 5.78 -34.87
CA PHE A 550 -9.26 6.15 -35.35
C PHE A 550 -9.15 5.88 -36.84
N ASN A 551 -8.25 6.58 -37.50
CA ASN A 551 -7.99 6.41 -38.93
C ASN A 551 -6.62 5.73 -39.11
N LEU A 552 -6.50 4.86 -40.11
CA LEU A 552 -5.23 4.27 -40.54
C LEU A 552 -5.03 4.55 -42.03
N ASP A 553 -3.93 5.22 -42.38
CA ASP A 553 -3.59 5.51 -43.77
C ASP A 553 -3.25 4.23 -44.55
N GLU A 554 -2.54 3.30 -43.91
CA GLU A 554 -2.14 2.00 -44.48
C GLU A 554 -2.41 0.87 -43.49
N VAL A 555 -2.83 -0.28 -44.00
CA VAL A 555 -3.05 -1.50 -43.20
C VAL A 555 -2.30 -2.68 -43.80
N ASP A 556 -1.38 -3.26 -43.03
CA ASP A 556 -0.81 -4.56 -43.36
C ASP A 556 -1.83 -5.66 -43.04
N GLN A 557 -2.52 -6.13 -44.08
CA GLN A 557 -3.56 -7.16 -43.98
C GLN A 557 -3.02 -8.51 -43.45
N ASN A 558 -1.72 -8.78 -43.58
CA ASN A 558 -1.07 -10.00 -43.09
C ASN A 558 -0.39 -9.78 -41.73
N GLY A 559 -0.23 -8.54 -41.32
CA GLY A 559 0.39 -8.14 -40.06
C GLY A 559 -0.50 -8.42 -38.84
N THR A 560 0.12 -8.45 -37.68
CA THR A 560 -0.57 -8.49 -36.38
C THR A 560 -0.26 -7.21 -35.63
N TYR A 561 -1.29 -6.41 -35.39
CA TYR A 561 -1.24 -5.21 -34.57
C TYR A 561 -1.40 -5.60 -33.09
N LYS A 562 -0.89 -4.79 -32.17
CA LYS A 562 -1.04 -5.03 -30.73
C LYS A 562 -1.85 -3.93 -30.08
N LEU A 563 -2.99 -4.28 -29.48
CA LEU A 563 -3.73 -3.39 -28.60
C LEU A 563 -3.35 -3.70 -27.15
N ARG A 564 -2.68 -2.74 -26.50
CA ARG A 564 -2.36 -2.77 -25.07
C ARG A 564 -3.47 -2.06 -24.29
N VAL A 565 -4.03 -2.72 -23.29
CA VAL A 565 -5.04 -2.15 -22.40
C VAL A 565 -4.61 -2.34 -20.96
N ALA A 566 -4.29 -1.24 -20.28
CA ALA A 566 -3.96 -1.16 -18.87
C ALA A 566 -5.18 -0.62 -18.10
N LEU A 567 -5.51 -1.28 -16.99
CA LEU A 567 -6.60 -0.89 -16.10
C LEU A 567 -6.03 -0.50 -14.73
N ALA A 568 -6.41 0.67 -14.25
CA ALA A 568 -6.10 1.14 -12.89
C ALA A 568 -6.93 0.41 -11.83
N SER A 569 -8.15 -0.04 -12.19
CA SER A 569 -9.08 -0.71 -11.26
C SER A 569 -10.18 -1.48 -12.01
N ALA A 570 -10.71 -2.51 -11.35
CA ALA A 570 -11.93 -3.18 -11.80
C ALA A 570 -12.79 -3.64 -10.61
N THR A 571 -14.10 -3.50 -10.74
CA THR A 571 -15.07 -4.00 -9.75
C THR A 571 -16.09 -4.91 -10.44
N ILE A 572 -15.98 -6.23 -10.21
CA ILE A 572 -16.92 -7.28 -10.68
C ILE A 572 -17.34 -7.04 -12.15
N SER A 573 -16.34 -6.89 -13.01
CA SER A 573 -16.51 -6.45 -14.40
C SER A 573 -15.84 -7.40 -15.38
N GLU A 574 -16.15 -7.25 -16.65
CA GLU A 574 -15.51 -7.98 -17.76
C GLU A 574 -15.23 -6.95 -18.85
N LEU A 575 -14.01 -6.94 -19.40
CA LEU A 575 -13.67 -6.16 -20.57
C LEU A 575 -13.81 -7.05 -21.81
N GLN A 576 -14.70 -6.69 -22.72
CA GLN A 576 -14.79 -7.30 -24.05
C GLN A 576 -14.34 -6.31 -25.12
N VAL A 577 -13.43 -6.73 -25.99
CA VAL A 577 -12.90 -5.90 -27.08
C VAL A 577 -13.38 -6.42 -28.42
N ARG A 578 -13.92 -5.53 -29.27
CA ARG A 578 -14.29 -5.80 -30.68
C ARG A 578 -13.65 -4.76 -31.59
N ILE A 579 -13.44 -5.14 -32.84
CA ILE A 579 -12.86 -4.29 -33.88
C ILE A 579 -13.85 -4.19 -35.03
N ASN A 580 -14.18 -2.96 -35.43
CA ASN A 580 -15.02 -2.53 -36.55
C ASN A 580 -16.49 -2.98 -36.56
N ASP A 581 -16.81 -4.16 -36.06
CA ASP A 581 -18.18 -4.65 -35.90
C ASP A 581 -18.55 -4.82 -34.42
N PRO A 582 -19.43 -3.95 -33.86
CA PRO A 582 -19.86 -4.05 -32.46
C PRO A 582 -20.75 -5.27 -32.17
N LYS A 583 -21.28 -5.95 -33.20
CA LYS A 583 -22.13 -7.14 -33.06
C LYS A 583 -21.35 -8.45 -33.21
N ALA A 584 -20.09 -8.40 -33.64
CA ALA A 584 -19.24 -9.57 -33.73
C ALA A 584 -19.00 -10.21 -32.36
N LYS A 585 -18.52 -11.47 -32.38
CA LYS A 585 -17.93 -12.09 -31.19
C LYS A 585 -16.74 -11.22 -30.71
N PRO A 586 -16.57 -10.99 -29.40
CA PRO A 586 -15.36 -10.33 -28.89
C PRO A 586 -14.10 -11.00 -29.42
N LEU A 587 -13.16 -10.19 -29.87
CA LEU A 587 -11.80 -10.63 -30.18
C LEU A 587 -11.08 -11.03 -28.88
N PHE A 588 -11.37 -10.31 -27.80
CA PHE A 588 -10.84 -10.55 -26.47
C PHE A 588 -11.94 -10.43 -25.41
N SER A 589 -11.84 -11.24 -24.36
CA SER A 589 -12.56 -11.07 -23.10
C SER A 589 -11.59 -11.31 -21.95
N SER A 590 -11.60 -10.43 -20.95
CA SER A 590 -10.83 -10.63 -19.72
C SER A 590 -11.40 -11.73 -18.82
N GLY A 591 -12.63 -12.21 -19.10
CA GLY A 591 -13.45 -12.87 -18.10
C GLY A 591 -13.81 -11.93 -16.95
N LEU A 592 -14.37 -12.50 -15.87
CA LEU A 592 -14.72 -11.72 -14.67
C LEU A 592 -13.45 -11.33 -13.92
N ILE A 593 -13.26 -10.03 -13.74
CA ILE A 593 -12.11 -9.43 -13.04
C ILE A 593 -12.56 -8.44 -11.98
N GLY A 594 -11.65 -8.23 -11.03
CA GLY A 594 -11.74 -7.16 -10.05
C GLY A 594 -12.73 -7.41 -8.91
N LYS A 595 -12.43 -6.88 -7.73
CA LYS A 595 -13.23 -6.90 -6.48
C LYS A 595 -12.80 -5.73 -5.57
N ASP A 596 -12.13 -4.72 -6.13
CA ASP A 596 -11.50 -3.65 -5.36
C ASP A 596 -12.49 -2.69 -4.71
N ASN A 597 -13.65 -2.50 -5.35
CA ASN A 597 -14.68 -1.53 -5.00
C ASN A 597 -14.15 -0.09 -4.99
N SER A 598 -13.15 0.24 -5.82
CA SER A 598 -12.57 1.59 -5.83
C SER A 598 -13.59 2.67 -6.20
N ILE A 599 -14.52 2.38 -7.12
CA ILE A 599 -15.62 3.29 -7.48
C ILE A 599 -16.46 3.68 -6.26
N ALA A 600 -16.91 2.69 -5.48
CA ALA A 600 -17.73 2.91 -4.29
C ALA A 600 -16.94 3.51 -3.11
N ARG A 601 -15.61 3.46 -3.17
CA ARG A 601 -14.71 3.95 -2.13
C ARG A 601 -14.02 5.25 -2.53
N HIS A 602 -14.52 5.92 -3.57
CA HIS A 602 -14.01 7.19 -4.07
C HIS A 602 -12.50 7.17 -4.39
N GLY A 603 -12.02 6.05 -4.94
CA GLY A 603 -10.67 5.92 -5.47
C GLY A 603 -10.62 6.17 -6.98
N ILE A 604 -9.41 6.33 -7.50
CA ILE A 604 -9.09 6.38 -8.95
C ILE A 604 -8.18 5.22 -9.39
N HIS A 605 -7.83 4.31 -8.48
CA HIS A 605 -7.11 3.08 -8.78
C HIS A 605 -7.42 2.00 -7.74
N GLY A 606 -6.98 0.78 -8.02
CA GLY A 606 -7.13 -0.43 -7.23
C GLY A 606 -5.99 -1.39 -7.56
N LEU A 607 -6.31 -2.62 -7.97
CA LEU A 607 -5.30 -3.53 -8.55
C LEU A 607 -5.10 -3.24 -10.04
N TYR A 608 -3.85 -3.31 -10.47
CA TYR A 608 -3.43 -3.07 -11.84
C TYR A 608 -3.59 -4.32 -12.71
N TRP A 609 -4.05 -4.12 -13.94
CA TRP A 609 -4.22 -5.18 -14.95
C TRP A 609 -3.65 -4.71 -16.27
N LEU A 610 -2.88 -5.56 -16.95
CA LEU A 610 -2.36 -5.28 -18.28
C LEU A 610 -2.70 -6.42 -19.24
N TYR A 611 -3.37 -6.08 -20.34
CA TYR A 611 -3.71 -7.00 -21.42
C TYR A 611 -2.99 -6.62 -22.71
N GLY A 612 -2.40 -7.60 -23.39
CA GLY A 612 -1.94 -7.49 -24.76
C GLY A 612 -2.86 -8.28 -25.68
N ILE A 613 -3.50 -7.60 -26.63
CA ILE A 613 -4.51 -8.17 -27.51
C ILE A 613 -3.98 -8.14 -28.94
N ASP A 614 -3.86 -9.31 -29.56
CA ASP A 614 -3.50 -9.44 -30.96
C ASP A 614 -4.68 -9.04 -31.85
N VAL A 615 -4.47 -8.05 -32.72
CA VAL A 615 -5.44 -7.57 -33.71
C VAL A 615 -4.93 -7.93 -35.10
N PRO A 616 -5.50 -8.98 -35.75
CA PRO A 616 -5.12 -9.32 -37.12
C PRO A 616 -5.41 -8.15 -38.06
N GLY A 617 -4.48 -7.82 -38.96
CA GLY A 617 -4.64 -6.75 -39.95
C GLY A 617 -5.90 -6.92 -40.81
N ALA A 618 -6.28 -8.16 -41.10
CA ALA A 618 -7.55 -8.51 -41.77
C ALA A 618 -8.84 -8.07 -41.05
N ARG A 619 -8.75 -7.61 -39.79
CA ARG A 619 -9.86 -7.02 -39.03
C ARG A 619 -9.93 -5.50 -39.17
N LEU A 620 -8.90 -4.89 -39.74
CA LEU A 620 -8.74 -3.45 -39.94
C LEU A 620 -8.90 -3.11 -41.43
N VAL A 621 -9.25 -1.86 -41.69
CA VAL A 621 -9.39 -1.32 -43.06
C VAL A 621 -8.57 -0.04 -43.19
N GLU A 622 -8.14 0.28 -44.40
CA GLU A 622 -7.63 1.62 -44.69
C GLU A 622 -8.75 2.65 -44.49
N GLY A 623 -8.43 3.76 -43.85
CA GLY A 623 -9.40 4.77 -43.41
C GLY A 623 -9.95 4.50 -42.01
N ASP A 624 -11.25 4.71 -41.83
CA ASP A 624 -11.88 4.76 -40.50
C ASP A 624 -12.07 3.38 -39.88
N ASN A 625 -11.57 3.23 -38.65
CA ASN A 625 -11.69 2.04 -37.82
C ASN A 625 -12.29 2.40 -36.45
N ALA A 626 -12.77 1.38 -35.76
CA ALA A 626 -13.24 1.50 -34.39
C ALA A 626 -12.87 0.30 -33.50
N VAL A 627 -12.40 0.60 -32.30
CA VAL A 627 -12.36 -0.35 -31.17
C VAL A 627 -13.60 -0.13 -30.31
N PHE A 628 -14.29 -1.22 -29.96
CA PHE A 628 -15.39 -1.19 -29.01
C PHE A 628 -14.99 -1.89 -27.71
N LEU A 629 -15.11 -1.17 -26.61
CA LEU A 629 -14.82 -1.64 -25.25
C LEU A 629 -16.14 -1.82 -24.50
N THR A 630 -16.60 -3.06 -24.39
CA THR A 630 -17.85 -3.39 -23.70
C THR A 630 -17.57 -3.89 -22.29
N GLN A 631 -18.18 -3.23 -21.30
CA GLN A 631 -18.41 -3.80 -19.99
C GLN A 631 -19.84 -4.37 -19.99
N PRO A 632 -20.05 -5.70 -19.92
CA PRO A 632 -21.36 -6.30 -20.13
C PRO A 632 -22.18 -6.50 -18.85
N ARG A 633 -21.61 -6.27 -17.66
CA ARG A 633 -22.21 -6.63 -16.36
C ARG A 633 -22.97 -5.44 -15.79
N SER A 634 -24.25 -5.62 -15.48
CA SER A 634 -25.12 -4.51 -15.09
C SER A 634 -26.10 -4.84 -13.96
N ALA A 635 -25.62 -5.51 -12.93
CA ALA A 635 -26.38 -5.86 -11.73
C ALA A 635 -26.26 -4.82 -10.61
N SER A 636 -25.26 -3.93 -10.65
CA SER A 636 -24.98 -2.95 -9.59
C SER A 636 -24.40 -1.65 -10.17
N PRO A 637 -24.64 -0.48 -9.54
CA PRO A 637 -24.08 0.80 -10.00
C PRO A 637 -22.55 0.83 -9.99
N PHE A 638 -21.93 0.03 -9.11
CA PHE A 638 -20.48 0.04 -8.89
C PHE A 638 -19.72 -0.93 -9.80
N GLN A 639 -20.41 -1.70 -10.64
CA GLN A 639 -19.73 -2.53 -11.61
C GLN A 639 -19.12 -1.63 -12.68
N GLY A 640 -17.79 -1.60 -12.71
CA GLY A 640 -17.08 -0.81 -13.70
C GLY A 640 -15.59 -1.09 -13.76
N ILE A 641 -14.96 -0.41 -14.72
CA ILE A 641 -13.54 -0.47 -15.04
C ILE A 641 -13.00 0.95 -15.01
N MET A 642 -11.87 1.17 -14.35
CA MET A 642 -11.06 2.38 -14.52
C MET A 642 -9.89 2.03 -15.43
N TYR A 643 -9.75 2.78 -16.52
CA TYR A 643 -8.61 2.64 -17.41
C TYR A 643 -7.42 3.39 -16.82
N ASP A 644 -6.23 2.91 -17.14
CA ASP A 644 -4.96 3.59 -16.89
C ASP A 644 -4.43 4.10 -18.23
N TYR A 645 -4.17 3.17 -19.14
CA TYR A 645 -3.56 3.50 -20.42
C TYR A 645 -4.00 2.54 -21.51
N ILE A 646 -4.21 3.06 -22.72
CA ILE A 646 -4.54 2.26 -23.91
C ILE A 646 -3.62 2.66 -25.05
N ARG A 647 -3.01 1.69 -25.73
CA ARG A 647 -2.14 1.92 -26.88
C ARG A 647 -2.41 0.93 -28.00
N LEU A 648 -2.50 1.41 -29.24
CA LEU A 648 -2.43 0.56 -30.42
C LEU A 648 -1.05 0.66 -31.05
N GLU A 649 -0.42 -0.49 -31.29
CA GLU A 649 0.86 -0.64 -31.96
C GLU A 649 0.67 -1.25 -33.34
N GLY A 650 1.45 -0.76 -34.32
CA GLY A 650 1.56 -1.36 -35.64
C GLY A 650 2.22 -2.74 -35.60
N PRO A 651 2.20 -3.50 -36.71
CA PRO A 651 3.00 -4.70 -36.82
C PRO A 651 4.50 -4.37 -36.68
N PRO A 652 5.32 -5.32 -36.21
CA PRO A 652 6.77 -5.13 -36.16
C PRO A 652 7.29 -4.79 -37.56
N PRO A 653 8.25 -3.87 -37.70
CA PRO A 653 8.87 -3.61 -38.99
C PRO A 653 9.47 -4.93 -39.54
N PRO A 654 9.41 -5.18 -40.86
CA PRO A 654 10.02 -6.35 -41.45
C PRO A 654 11.49 -6.36 -41.03
N SER A 655 11.94 -7.46 -40.42
CA SER A 655 13.31 -7.58 -39.94
C SER A 655 14.25 -7.19 -41.08
N SER A 656 14.95 -6.06 -40.96
CA SER A 656 16.12 -5.81 -41.79
C SER A 656 17.00 -7.02 -41.56
N SER A 657 17.25 -7.79 -42.62
CA SER A 657 18.16 -8.93 -42.61
C SER A 657 19.32 -8.62 -41.67
N SER A 658 19.40 -9.33 -40.56
CA SER A 658 20.59 -9.33 -39.72
C SER A 658 21.76 -9.60 -40.67
N PRO A 659 22.85 -8.81 -40.69
CA PRO A 659 24.06 -9.31 -41.31
C PRO A 659 24.34 -10.63 -40.60
N GLU A 660 24.53 -11.69 -41.40
CA GLU A 660 24.84 -13.03 -40.93
C GLU A 660 25.74 -12.94 -39.70
N THR A 661 25.26 -13.48 -38.58
CA THR A 661 26.09 -13.74 -37.43
C THR A 661 27.19 -14.70 -37.89
N SER A 662 28.32 -14.13 -38.32
CA SER A 662 29.57 -14.86 -38.35
C SER A 662 29.77 -15.42 -36.95
N SER A 663 29.73 -16.75 -36.86
CA SER A 663 29.90 -17.51 -35.65
C SER A 663 31.24 -17.15 -35.00
N PHE A 664 31.23 -16.24 -34.02
CA PHE A 664 32.29 -16.22 -33.03
C PHE A 664 32.01 -17.35 -32.05
N SER A 665 32.64 -18.50 -32.31
CA SER A 665 32.76 -19.56 -31.33
C SER A 665 33.42 -18.99 -30.07
N CYS A 666 32.69 -18.92 -28.97
CA CYS A 666 33.29 -18.76 -27.65
C CYS A 666 34.30 -19.89 -27.45
N ARG A 667 35.57 -19.50 -27.30
CA ARG A 667 36.61 -20.38 -26.78
C ARG A 667 36.27 -20.70 -25.32
N PRO A 668 36.37 -21.97 -24.88
CA PRO A 668 36.24 -22.29 -23.47
C PRO A 668 37.46 -21.77 -22.69
N PRO A 669 37.33 -21.41 -21.40
CA PRO A 669 38.48 -21.10 -20.57
C PRO A 669 39.31 -22.37 -20.40
N PHE A 670 40.63 -22.22 -20.59
CA PHE A 670 41.65 -23.23 -20.34
C PHE A 670 41.52 -23.79 -18.92
N SER A 671 41.15 -25.07 -18.81
CA SER A 671 41.49 -25.90 -17.66
C SER A 671 42.83 -26.58 -17.95
N LEU A 672 43.84 -26.28 -17.13
CA LEU A 672 45.07 -27.06 -17.06
C LEU A 672 44.85 -28.19 -16.05
N LEU A 673 44.47 -29.36 -16.55
CA LEU A 673 44.61 -30.63 -15.84
C LEU A 673 45.75 -31.40 -16.51
N LEU A 674 46.85 -31.55 -15.78
CA LEU A 674 47.90 -32.51 -16.08
C LEU A 674 47.60 -33.75 -15.23
N GLU A 675 47.01 -34.78 -15.84
CA GLU A 675 47.07 -36.15 -15.30
C GLU A 675 47.87 -37.02 -16.26
N ALA A 676 48.92 -37.63 -15.74
CA ALA A 676 49.55 -38.80 -16.32
C ALA A 676 49.22 -40.00 -15.41
N CYS A 677 48.67 -41.05 -16.02
CA CYS A 677 48.27 -42.31 -15.42
C CYS A 677 49.44 -43.04 -14.71
N ILE A 678 49.11 -43.91 -13.73
CA ILE A 678 49.34 -45.39 -13.77
C ILE A 678 49.02 -46.04 -12.39
N SER A 679 47.96 -46.84 -12.39
CA SER A 679 47.71 -48.17 -11.78
C SER A 679 48.17 -48.60 -10.35
N LEU A 680 47.20 -49.21 -9.65
CA LEU A 680 47.19 -50.33 -8.67
C LEU A 680 47.43 -50.06 -7.16
N PRO A 681 46.61 -50.66 -6.26
CA PRO A 681 46.81 -50.64 -4.80
C PRO A 681 47.15 -52.03 -4.22
N TRP A 682 48.13 -52.14 -3.31
CA TRP A 682 48.19 -53.24 -2.31
C TRP A 682 48.94 -52.83 -1.02
N LEU A 683 48.20 -53.00 0.08
CA LEU A 683 48.54 -53.40 1.46
C LEU A 683 49.73 -52.85 2.28
N ASP A 684 49.34 -52.41 3.48
CA ASP A 684 49.88 -52.72 4.82
C ASP A 684 51.17 -52.06 5.36
N ARG A 685 50.96 -51.46 6.54
CA ARG A 685 51.74 -51.54 7.80
C ARG A 685 52.72 -50.41 8.19
N VAL A 686 52.40 -49.89 9.39
CA VAL A 686 53.29 -49.49 10.51
C VAL A 686 53.73 -48.00 10.59
N LYS A 687 53.02 -47.27 11.47
CA LYS A 687 53.47 -46.42 12.61
C LYS A 687 54.99 -46.08 12.73
N PRO A 688 55.36 -45.07 13.55
CA PRO A 688 54.85 -43.69 13.71
C PRO A 688 56.06 -42.71 13.85
N ILE A 689 55.86 -41.58 14.56
CA ILE A 689 56.88 -40.64 15.11
C ILE A 689 57.25 -39.51 14.15
N ALA A 690 57.47 -38.26 14.55
CA ALA A 690 56.99 -37.33 15.57
C ALA A 690 57.85 -36.07 15.34
N HIS A 691 57.49 -34.96 15.99
CA HIS A 691 58.35 -33.78 16.21
C HIS A 691 58.67 -32.97 14.94
N GLU A 692 58.79 -31.65 14.95
CA GLU A 692 58.58 -30.57 15.91
C GLU A 692 58.67 -29.30 15.01
N ARG A 693 57.77 -28.34 15.19
CA ARG A 693 58.04 -27.01 15.76
C ARG A 693 58.92 -26.06 14.92
N VAL A 694 58.64 -24.79 15.22
CA VAL A 694 59.46 -23.59 15.03
C VAL A 694 59.17 -22.93 13.68
N MET A 695 58.26 -21.94 13.69
CA MET A 695 58.56 -20.51 13.92
C MET A 695 59.41 -19.96 12.75
N SER A 696 59.16 -18.79 12.18
CA SER A 696 58.28 -17.67 12.50
C SER A 696 58.66 -16.56 11.52
N ILE A 697 57.91 -15.46 11.60
CA ILE A 697 58.34 -14.09 11.26
C ILE A 697 58.24 -13.74 9.77
N ALA A 698 57.15 -13.00 9.52
CA ALA A 698 57.14 -11.60 9.09
C ALA A 698 57.75 -11.28 7.71
N ALA A 699 57.35 -10.23 7.01
CA ALA A 699 56.51 -9.10 7.34
C ALA A 699 56.03 -8.48 6.02
N ASN A 700 54.96 -7.69 6.15
CA ASN A 700 54.81 -6.38 5.52
C ASN A 700 54.41 -6.28 4.04
N LEU A 701 53.19 -5.72 3.92
CA LEU A 701 52.87 -4.46 3.23
C LEU A 701 52.93 -4.48 1.70
N ALA A 702 51.76 -4.66 1.08
CA ALA A 702 50.96 -3.52 0.59
C ALA A 702 49.48 -3.93 0.56
#